data_AF-A0A397UJQ8-F1
#
_entry.id   AF-A0A397UJQ8-F1
#
_cell.length_a   1.000
_cell.length_b   1.000
_cell.length_c   1.000
_cell.angle_alpha   90.00
_cell.angle_beta   90.00
_cell.angle_gamma   90.00
#
_symmetry.space_group_name_H-M   'P 1'
#
loop_
_entity.id
_entity.type
_entity.pdbx_description
1 polymer ?
#
loop_
_entity_poly.entity_id
_entity_poly.type
_entity_poly.pdbx_seq_one_letter_code
_entity_poly.pdbx_strand_id
1 'polypeptide(L)'
;GGAKFVDNKTAVAHIAYALSDTIFIYPTMHSNYSGEQTLHWSAQNMKNAFGKVCNVIKMDTRSGASLAILGAASFAYSGKFVAFASSQSIVSMLPNLYTISKERIPLTIHVSAHGFDDNMNNIANYDALMARDTGFGIINSYSTQEMHDIALITHLISASTKTPFLHVFDGIKAACGNSLLNLIPYAELLKLSKEISNPSNSPPSANTIIIVDKIDSIMKRIGKLVGRHYRAFEYVGSRDANILLVSCGGETAIVKETVKHLNDNGKKVGVIIVRLYRPWSEKHFLAMVPKTVKKVAVLEQVSNGSHDMGSSLFNDVVASMIDSWTGDKPQLIDAKYPMSKQFTPSTVNTLLQQLESGGNIDFNIDPSSDNFQIQSTLNNIKRCIFWDVESKGTLLSNQHIANVFTRHSKLKGSKVSSLSTFDTFNNGGVVTTNLLFGNELTDVLHDLKIDAEYISIHDTTLISKYDILAPAKEGAIVILNTNWTTDDLETKLPNDFRYEAFKRKIKLYIIDANKVVHDLGMNVDDHISLILQIAFLRLTINEAKINCGLEDALLELYDGNNEKELSLILHSAVQETDKALTFVEPPPAWQILEKSEHTLPSFINSNSFGKSIDLQLLVKPKLGSWHTAIRNALFKEAFGFSNIQRPDVGEKTFVITVSENRRLTPTSYDRYLFHIEFDVTGTGLKYDLGEALGVYGHNDPKEVNEFLEDYGLNPDDLISIPNKEGDKFETKTIYQVFVQILDIFGRPAKRFYESLALYATDENEKNRLLWIASSEGSVEFKRRVAETITYADLLYEFTSARPPVEDLVQIIAPIKPRHYSIASAQSVHPNSVHLLVVTVEWETSAGKKRFGQCTRYLSGLKVGSQVVVSIKPSVMKLPPRDTQPVIMAGLGTGMAPFRAFIEERAYRKSKGIEVGPMILYFGSRNRSMEYLYGEELEAYHTEGLLTYLRLAFSRDQPHKVYIQHKMKDDAELLHQYLLKDEGWFYLCGPTWPVPDVKDAIVSSFVSAGELSLGDASAALNKLKDLERYILEVY
;
A
#
# COMPACT_ATOMS: atom_id res chain seq x y z
N GLY A 1 25.25 24.47 -0.34
CA GLY A 1 26.53 23.77 -0.19
C GLY A 1 26.94 23.75 1.27
N GLY A 2 28.07 23.13 1.55
CA GLY A 2 28.60 22.88 2.90
C GLY A 2 28.18 21.53 3.48
N ALA A 3 28.68 21.23 4.68
CA ALA A 3 28.29 20.06 5.44
C ALA A 3 26.83 20.16 5.87
N LYS A 4 25.97 19.28 5.35
CA LYS A 4 24.54 19.21 5.65
C LYS A 4 24.13 17.77 5.87
N PHE A 5 23.32 17.53 6.89
CA PHE A 5 22.67 16.25 7.07
C PHE A 5 21.46 16.20 6.13
N VAL A 6 21.51 15.28 5.17
CA VAL A 6 20.50 15.13 4.12
C VAL A 6 20.25 13.66 3.86
N ASP A 7 19.14 13.37 3.19
CA ASP A 7 18.88 12.08 2.57
C ASP A 7 19.96 11.75 1.54
N ASN A 8 20.38 10.48 1.53
CA ASN A 8 21.49 10.02 0.71
C ASN A 8 21.21 10.22 -0.80
N LYS A 9 19.96 10.07 -1.25
CA LYS A 9 19.53 10.36 -2.63
C LYS A 9 19.72 11.83 -3.05
N THR A 10 19.71 12.78 -2.11
CA THR A 10 19.99 14.20 -2.39
C THR A 10 21.43 14.43 -2.85
N ALA A 11 22.37 13.54 -2.48
CA ALA A 11 23.75 13.58 -2.97
C ALA A 11 23.83 13.71 -4.50
N VAL A 12 23.05 12.87 -5.19
CA VAL A 12 23.01 12.82 -6.66
C VAL A 12 22.05 13.87 -7.22
N ALA A 13 20.88 14.05 -6.59
CA ALA A 13 19.90 15.05 -7.01
C ALA A 13 20.47 16.47 -7.03
N HIS A 14 21.29 16.82 -6.03
CA HIS A 14 21.93 18.13 -5.91
C HIS A 14 22.81 18.47 -7.13
N ILE A 15 23.62 17.51 -7.60
CA ILE A 15 24.46 17.68 -8.79
C ILE A 15 23.61 17.69 -10.06
N ALA A 16 22.70 16.72 -10.20
CA ALA A 16 21.83 16.61 -11.37
C ALA A 16 21.02 17.89 -11.59
N TYR A 17 20.43 18.44 -10.52
CA TYR A 17 19.66 19.68 -10.60
C TYR A 17 20.54 20.88 -10.95
N ALA A 18 21.73 20.97 -10.34
CA ALA A 18 22.65 22.07 -10.61
C ALA A 18 23.09 22.17 -12.07
N LEU A 19 23.36 21.02 -12.71
CA LEU A 19 24.05 20.93 -14.00
C LEU A 19 23.14 20.61 -15.20
N SER A 20 21.82 20.57 -15.04
CA SER A 20 20.88 20.16 -16.11
C SER A 20 19.87 21.24 -16.48
N ASP A 21 19.33 21.15 -17.69
CA ASP A 21 18.16 21.93 -18.12
C ASP A 21 16.87 21.09 -18.02
N THR A 22 16.95 19.81 -18.40
CA THR A 22 15.83 18.86 -18.37
C THR A 22 16.23 17.58 -17.65
N ILE A 23 15.36 17.11 -16.75
CA ILE A 23 15.54 15.90 -15.95
C ILE A 23 14.36 14.96 -16.20
N PHE A 24 14.66 13.73 -16.62
CA PHE A 24 13.69 12.66 -16.72
C PHE A 24 13.78 11.75 -15.50
N ILE A 25 12.65 11.28 -14.98
CA ILE A 25 12.63 10.36 -13.84
C ILE A 25 11.81 9.13 -14.24
N TYR A 26 12.41 7.95 -14.12
CA TYR A 26 11.79 6.65 -14.39
C TYR A 26 11.68 5.85 -13.08
N PRO A 27 10.71 6.16 -12.22
CA PRO A 27 10.59 5.51 -10.92
C PRO A 27 9.97 4.12 -11.07
N THR A 28 10.61 3.10 -10.50
CA THR A 28 9.97 1.79 -10.28
C THR A 28 9.17 1.73 -8.98
N MET A 29 9.21 2.78 -8.16
CA MET A 29 8.60 2.86 -6.82
C MET A 29 7.66 4.07 -6.73
N HIS A 30 6.73 4.03 -5.76
CA HIS A 30 5.81 5.15 -5.52
C HIS A 30 6.45 6.32 -4.76
N SER A 31 7.39 6.05 -3.85
CA SER A 31 8.07 7.06 -3.03
C SER A 31 9.52 6.71 -2.73
N ASN A 32 10.24 7.70 -2.20
CA ASN A 32 11.65 7.62 -1.83
C ASN A 32 12.59 7.18 -2.96
N TYR A 33 12.14 7.28 -4.22
CA TYR A 33 12.96 6.98 -5.38
C TYR A 33 13.96 8.09 -5.69
N SER A 34 15.06 7.70 -6.35
CA SER A 34 16.09 8.66 -6.79
C SER A 34 15.51 9.68 -7.77
N GLY A 35 15.80 10.97 -7.54
CA GLY A 35 15.32 12.07 -8.37
C GLY A 35 14.03 12.73 -7.90
N GLU A 36 13.28 12.12 -6.97
CA GLU A 36 12.04 12.68 -6.40
C GLU A 36 12.19 14.12 -5.91
N GLN A 37 13.29 14.42 -5.21
CA GLN A 37 13.57 15.75 -4.67
C GLN A 37 13.68 16.84 -5.76
N THR A 38 14.08 16.48 -6.98
CA THR A 38 14.17 17.42 -8.10
C THR A 38 12.80 17.92 -8.56
N LEU A 39 11.75 17.11 -8.44
CA LEU A 39 10.36 17.53 -8.69
C LEU A 39 9.96 18.61 -7.69
N HIS A 40 10.28 18.41 -6.42
CA HIS A 40 9.97 19.37 -5.36
C HIS A 40 10.69 20.71 -5.57
N TRP A 41 11.99 20.67 -5.87
CA TRP A 41 12.76 21.88 -6.17
C TRP A 41 12.26 22.62 -7.42
N SER A 42 11.86 21.91 -8.47
CA SER A 42 11.25 22.51 -9.66
C SER A 42 9.90 23.17 -9.34
N ALA A 43 9.02 22.49 -8.58
CA ALA A 43 7.74 23.05 -8.15
C ALA A 43 7.89 24.31 -7.26
N GLN A 44 8.97 24.39 -6.48
CA GLN A 44 9.35 25.57 -5.69
C GLN A 44 10.05 26.67 -6.50
N ASN A 45 10.17 26.54 -7.82
CA ASN A 45 10.92 27.46 -8.69
C ASN A 45 12.37 27.68 -8.27
N MET A 46 13.01 26.66 -7.68
CA MET A 46 14.43 26.71 -7.35
C MET A 46 15.24 26.86 -8.65
N LYS A 47 16.27 27.71 -8.63
CA LYS A 47 17.13 27.91 -9.79
C LYS A 47 18.32 26.95 -9.75
N ASN A 48 18.64 26.34 -10.89
CA ASN A 48 19.87 25.60 -11.10
C ASN A 48 21.10 26.53 -11.11
N ALA A 49 22.30 25.95 -11.30
CA ALA A 49 23.53 26.72 -11.32
C ALA A 49 23.61 27.72 -12.50
N PHE A 50 22.79 27.55 -13.52
CA PHE A 50 22.67 28.47 -14.67
C PHE A 50 21.58 29.55 -14.49
N GLY A 51 20.92 29.60 -13.33
CA GLY A 51 19.88 30.59 -13.04
C GLY A 51 18.51 30.27 -13.66
N LYS A 52 18.29 29.06 -14.16
CA LYS A 52 17.03 28.58 -14.75
C LYS A 52 16.35 27.54 -13.85
N VAL A 53 15.04 27.41 -13.93
CA VAL A 53 14.31 26.30 -13.29
C VAL A 53 14.42 25.07 -14.20
N CYS A 54 14.80 23.91 -13.65
CA CYS A 54 14.89 22.68 -14.45
C CYS A 54 13.49 22.18 -14.82
N ASN A 55 13.33 21.74 -16.07
CA ASN A 55 12.14 21.02 -16.49
C ASN A 55 12.25 19.56 -16.04
N VAL A 56 11.41 19.15 -15.08
CA VAL A 56 11.47 17.81 -14.49
C VAL A 56 10.24 17.03 -14.93
N ILE A 57 10.45 15.90 -15.60
CA ILE A 57 9.40 15.09 -16.22
C ILE A 57 9.43 13.69 -15.61
N LYS A 58 8.34 13.31 -14.94
CA LYS A 58 8.12 11.94 -14.48
C LYS A 58 7.62 11.08 -15.65
N MET A 59 8.28 9.96 -15.90
CA MET A 59 8.04 9.05 -17.01
C MET A 59 7.66 7.66 -16.49
N ASP A 60 6.98 6.86 -17.32
CA ASP A 60 6.75 5.44 -17.04
C ASP A 60 8.01 4.61 -17.30
N THR A 61 8.16 3.46 -16.65
CA THR A 61 9.34 2.57 -16.78
C THR A 61 9.32 1.64 -17.99
N ARG A 62 8.37 1.83 -18.93
CA ARG A 62 8.25 1.01 -20.14
C ARG A 62 9.37 1.33 -21.13
N SER A 63 9.81 0.34 -21.90
CA SER A 63 10.91 0.47 -22.88
C SER A 63 10.79 1.71 -23.76
N GLY A 64 9.60 1.97 -24.32
CA GLY A 64 9.33 3.13 -25.18
C GLY A 64 9.50 4.50 -24.51
N ALA A 65 9.38 4.60 -23.19
CA ALA A 65 9.44 5.89 -22.49
C ALA A 65 10.84 6.53 -22.59
N SER A 66 11.90 5.72 -22.66
CA SER A 66 13.28 6.20 -22.84
C SER A 66 13.54 6.92 -24.16
N LEU A 67 12.70 6.74 -25.18
CA LEU A 67 12.79 7.49 -26.45
C LEU A 67 12.48 8.98 -26.26
N ALA A 68 11.83 9.38 -25.17
CA ALA A 68 11.63 10.78 -24.85
C ALA A 68 12.97 11.54 -24.72
N ILE A 69 14.02 10.86 -24.23
CA ILE A 69 15.37 11.43 -24.14
C ILE A 69 15.91 11.73 -25.54
N LEU A 70 15.75 10.79 -26.47
CA LEU A 70 16.20 10.93 -27.85
C LEU A 70 15.44 12.06 -28.57
N GLY A 71 14.12 12.13 -28.39
CA GLY A 71 13.29 13.19 -28.95
C GLY A 71 13.66 14.58 -28.41
N ALA A 72 13.89 14.70 -27.10
CA ALA A 72 14.31 15.94 -26.47
C ALA A 72 15.71 16.38 -26.94
N ALA A 73 16.64 15.44 -27.05
CA ALA A 73 17.99 15.71 -27.56
C ALA A 73 17.99 16.13 -29.03
N SER A 74 17.11 15.55 -29.85
CA SER A 74 16.96 15.91 -31.27
C SER A 74 16.43 17.33 -31.46
N PHE A 75 15.53 17.78 -30.57
CA PHE A 75 14.93 19.12 -30.63
C PHE A 75 15.84 20.21 -30.05
N ALA A 76 16.57 19.90 -28.98
CA ALA A 76 17.47 20.83 -28.30
C ALA A 76 18.90 20.28 -28.32
N TYR A 77 19.57 20.44 -29.45
CA TYR A 77 20.93 19.94 -29.75
C TYR A 77 22.00 20.38 -28.72
N SER A 78 21.73 21.43 -27.93
CA SER A 78 22.61 21.96 -26.88
C SER A 78 22.05 21.83 -25.45
N GLY A 79 20.92 21.15 -25.25
CA GLY A 79 20.32 20.96 -23.93
C GLY A 79 21.15 20.03 -23.05
N LYS A 80 21.21 20.30 -21.74
CA LYS A 80 21.82 19.39 -20.76
C LYS A 80 20.76 18.46 -20.19
N PHE A 81 20.83 17.18 -20.58
CA PHE A 81 19.84 16.17 -20.21
C PHE A 81 20.38 15.24 -19.13
N VAL A 82 19.53 14.92 -18.15
CA VAL A 82 19.79 13.90 -17.14
C VAL A 82 18.59 12.98 -17.01
N ALA A 83 18.82 11.72 -16.65
CA ALA A 83 17.79 10.83 -16.20
C ALA A 83 18.09 10.21 -14.84
N PHE A 84 17.06 9.92 -14.07
CA PHE A 84 17.09 9.01 -12.92
C PHE A 84 16.35 7.73 -13.28
N ALA A 85 16.96 6.58 -13.01
CA ALA A 85 16.41 5.28 -13.32
C ALA A 85 16.84 4.25 -12.26
N SER A 86 16.14 3.13 -12.17
CA SER A 86 16.58 1.94 -11.40
C SER A 86 17.29 0.93 -12.30
N SER A 87 18.01 -0.04 -11.74
CA SER A 87 18.60 -1.14 -12.51
C SER A 87 17.57 -1.86 -13.40
N GLN A 88 16.39 -2.16 -12.86
CA GLN A 88 15.29 -2.76 -13.64
C GLN A 88 14.81 -1.88 -14.80
N SER A 89 14.80 -0.56 -14.59
CA SER A 89 14.48 0.39 -15.67
C SER A 89 15.53 0.35 -16.77
N ILE A 90 16.83 0.30 -16.41
CA ILE A 90 17.92 0.22 -17.38
C ILE A 90 17.81 -1.04 -18.25
N VAL A 91 17.50 -2.19 -17.66
CA VAL A 91 17.30 -3.44 -18.40
C VAL A 91 16.20 -3.26 -19.47
N SER A 92 15.10 -2.60 -19.12
CA SER A 92 14.01 -2.28 -20.05
C SER A 92 14.40 -1.27 -21.14
N MET A 93 15.42 -0.44 -20.90
CA MET A 93 15.90 0.59 -21.82
C MET A 93 17.03 0.12 -22.75
N LEU A 94 17.63 -1.06 -22.52
CA LEU A 94 18.80 -1.55 -23.27
C LEU A 94 18.69 -1.36 -24.79
N PRO A 95 17.57 -1.71 -25.48
CA PRO A 95 17.47 -1.52 -26.93
C PRO A 95 17.62 -0.06 -27.37
N ASN A 96 17.11 0.87 -26.57
CA ASN A 96 17.16 2.30 -26.89
C ASN A 96 18.50 2.93 -26.52
N LEU A 97 19.22 2.39 -25.52
CA LEU A 97 20.56 2.86 -25.17
C LEU A 97 21.54 2.72 -26.35
N TYR A 98 21.44 1.65 -27.15
CA TYR A 98 22.23 1.50 -28.40
C TYR A 98 22.00 2.63 -29.40
N THR A 99 20.79 3.18 -29.45
CA THR A 99 20.45 4.28 -30.37
C THR A 99 20.94 5.60 -29.80
N ILE A 100 20.75 5.84 -28.51
CA ILE A 100 21.20 7.05 -27.82
C ILE A 100 22.74 7.19 -27.87
N SER A 101 23.48 6.09 -27.72
CA SER A 101 24.94 6.11 -27.77
C SER A 101 25.49 6.49 -29.14
N LYS A 102 24.81 6.09 -30.23
CA LYS A 102 25.18 6.46 -31.61
C LYS A 102 25.06 7.95 -31.89
N GLU A 103 24.06 8.60 -31.32
CA GLU A 103 23.84 10.05 -31.46
C GLU A 103 24.84 10.91 -30.66
N ARG A 104 25.70 10.30 -29.82
CA ARG A 104 26.73 10.99 -29.03
C ARG A 104 26.17 12.14 -28.18
N ILE A 105 24.99 11.92 -27.61
CA ILE A 105 24.32 12.88 -26.74
C ILE A 105 25.05 12.90 -25.38
N PRO A 106 25.46 14.08 -24.87
CA PRO A 106 26.00 14.20 -23.51
C PRO A 106 24.87 14.04 -22.49
N LEU A 107 24.60 12.79 -22.11
CA LEU A 107 23.56 12.37 -21.18
C LEU A 107 24.18 11.65 -19.99
N THR A 108 23.77 12.03 -18.79
CA THR A 108 24.06 11.25 -17.57
C THR A 108 22.78 10.58 -17.07
N ILE A 109 22.80 9.26 -16.92
CA ILE A 109 21.74 8.51 -16.25
C ILE A 109 22.26 8.08 -14.89
N HIS A 110 21.61 8.56 -13.84
CA HIS A 110 21.87 8.15 -12.46
C HIS A 110 21.02 6.93 -12.14
N VAL A 111 21.68 5.81 -11.89
CA VAL A 111 21.06 4.50 -11.74
C VAL A 111 21.12 4.04 -10.29
N SER A 112 19.96 3.95 -9.65
CA SER A 112 19.83 3.33 -8.34
C SER A 112 19.82 1.81 -8.48
N ALA A 113 20.87 1.16 -7.96
CA ALA A 113 21.06 -0.27 -8.01
C ALA A 113 20.20 -0.97 -6.97
N HIS A 114 18.95 -1.23 -7.33
CA HIS A 114 17.96 -1.93 -6.50
C HIS A 114 17.00 -2.75 -7.35
N GLY A 115 16.41 -3.76 -6.72
CA GLY A 115 15.40 -4.64 -7.29
C GLY A 115 14.63 -5.35 -6.17
N PHE A 116 13.86 -6.38 -6.55
CA PHE A 116 13.09 -7.19 -5.63
C PHE A 116 13.44 -8.67 -5.77
N ASP A 117 13.40 -9.41 -4.66
CA ASP A 117 13.42 -10.87 -4.67
C ASP A 117 12.01 -11.46 -4.92
N ASP A 118 11.93 -12.80 -4.98
CA ASP A 118 10.66 -13.52 -5.18
C ASP A 118 9.64 -13.32 -4.04
N ASN A 119 10.11 -12.88 -2.87
CA ASN A 119 9.30 -12.56 -1.69
C ASN A 119 8.94 -11.07 -1.59
N MET A 120 9.21 -10.30 -2.65
CA MET A 120 9.00 -8.84 -2.71
C MET A 120 9.84 -8.03 -1.71
N ASN A 121 10.96 -8.58 -1.23
CA ASN A 121 11.93 -7.83 -0.44
C ASN A 121 12.85 -7.02 -1.35
N ASN A 122 13.21 -5.82 -0.91
CA ASN A 122 14.21 -4.98 -1.53
C ASN A 122 15.59 -5.64 -1.44
N ILE A 123 16.22 -5.79 -2.60
CA ILE A 123 17.59 -6.31 -2.73
C ILE A 123 18.44 -5.37 -3.58
N ALA A 124 19.74 -5.32 -3.30
CA ALA A 124 20.67 -4.61 -4.16
C ALA A 124 20.80 -5.39 -5.48
N ASN A 125 20.52 -4.73 -6.61
CA ASN A 125 20.57 -5.34 -7.94
C ASN A 125 21.42 -4.46 -8.85
N TYR A 126 22.50 -5.03 -9.39
CA TYR A 126 23.46 -4.36 -10.26
C TYR A 126 23.33 -4.76 -11.74
N ASP A 127 22.16 -5.26 -12.18
CA ASP A 127 21.90 -5.66 -13.57
C ASP A 127 22.06 -4.51 -14.58
N ALA A 128 22.07 -3.26 -14.13
CA ALA A 128 22.43 -2.11 -14.96
C ALA A 128 23.80 -2.26 -15.64
N LEU A 129 24.72 -3.05 -15.07
CA LEU A 129 26.02 -3.36 -15.67
C LEU A 129 25.92 -4.16 -16.98
N MET A 130 24.79 -4.83 -17.25
CA MET A 130 24.49 -5.46 -18.53
C MET A 130 24.47 -4.46 -19.71
N ALA A 131 24.35 -3.16 -19.42
CA ALA A 131 24.46 -2.11 -20.43
C ALA A 131 25.90 -1.93 -20.98
N ARG A 132 26.87 -2.74 -20.54
CA ARG A 132 28.29 -2.70 -20.97
C ARG A 132 28.50 -2.64 -22.47
N ASP A 133 27.63 -3.28 -23.25
CA ASP A 133 27.78 -3.41 -24.70
C ASP A 133 26.98 -2.36 -25.47
N THR A 134 26.24 -1.48 -24.79
CA THR A 134 25.40 -0.44 -25.42
C THR A 134 26.19 0.74 -25.99
N GLY A 135 27.47 0.86 -25.63
CA GLY A 135 28.31 2.02 -25.92
C GLY A 135 28.23 3.15 -24.89
N PHE A 136 27.46 2.98 -23.81
CA PHE A 136 27.49 3.88 -22.66
C PHE A 136 28.77 3.68 -21.84
N GLY A 137 29.29 4.78 -21.29
CA GLY A 137 30.24 4.69 -20.18
C GLY A 137 29.53 4.25 -18.91
N ILE A 138 30.21 3.51 -18.04
CA ILE A 138 29.65 3.01 -16.79
C ILE A 138 30.63 3.32 -15.68
N ILE A 139 30.17 4.07 -14.67
CA ILE A 139 30.96 4.50 -13.52
C ILE A 139 30.20 4.24 -12.22
N ASN A 140 30.90 3.77 -11.20
CA ASN A 140 30.30 3.30 -9.95
C ASN A 140 30.73 4.15 -8.74
N SER A 141 29.80 4.36 -7.81
CA SER A 141 30.08 4.89 -6.46
C SER A 141 29.70 3.90 -5.37
N TYR A 142 30.44 3.89 -4.26
CA TYR A 142 30.35 2.86 -3.21
C TYR A 142 30.16 3.45 -1.81
N SER A 143 30.03 4.78 -1.71
CA SER A 143 29.68 5.48 -0.47
C SER A 143 28.82 6.69 -0.81
N THR A 144 28.06 7.19 0.16
CA THR A 144 27.11 8.29 -0.04
C THR A 144 27.81 9.57 -0.51
N GLN A 145 28.96 9.91 0.07
CA GLN A 145 29.71 11.09 -0.41
C GLN A 145 30.31 10.84 -1.81
N GLU A 146 30.71 9.61 -2.12
CA GLU A 146 31.12 9.29 -3.49
C GLU A 146 29.96 9.40 -4.48
N MET A 147 28.71 9.12 -4.09
CA MET A 147 27.56 9.33 -4.98
C MET A 147 27.49 10.79 -5.45
N HIS A 148 27.74 11.75 -4.56
CA HIS A 148 27.83 13.17 -4.89
C HIS A 148 29.04 13.47 -5.79
N ASP A 149 30.23 13.03 -5.39
CA ASP A 149 31.48 13.39 -6.07
C ASP A 149 31.58 12.74 -7.46
N ILE A 150 31.16 11.48 -7.58
CA ILE A 150 31.12 10.72 -8.83
C ILE A 150 29.98 11.21 -9.74
N ALA A 151 28.84 11.66 -9.20
CA ALA A 151 27.82 12.31 -10.03
C ALA A 151 28.41 13.54 -10.75
N LEU A 152 29.17 14.38 -10.05
CA LEU A 152 29.84 15.53 -10.66
C LEU A 152 30.85 15.09 -11.73
N ILE A 153 31.70 14.12 -11.41
CA ILE A 153 32.68 13.57 -12.35
C ILE A 153 31.98 13.04 -13.62
N THR A 154 30.87 12.32 -13.46
CA THR A 154 30.13 11.71 -14.57
C THR A 154 29.58 12.75 -15.53
N HIS A 155 28.96 13.81 -14.99
CA HIS A 155 28.45 14.94 -15.77
C HIS A 155 29.56 15.61 -16.60
N LEU A 156 30.71 15.86 -15.95
CA LEU A 156 31.84 16.53 -16.57
C LEU A 156 32.48 15.66 -17.66
N ILE A 157 32.60 14.35 -17.42
CA ILE A 157 33.11 13.40 -18.41
C ILE A 157 32.15 13.34 -19.60
N SER A 158 30.86 13.13 -19.37
CA SER A 158 29.87 13.01 -20.44
C SER A 158 29.85 14.24 -21.35
N ALA A 159 29.89 15.45 -20.76
CA ALA A 159 30.00 16.69 -21.49
C ALA A 159 31.32 16.82 -22.27
N SER A 160 32.44 16.36 -21.69
CA SER A 160 33.79 16.50 -22.26
C SER A 160 34.12 15.46 -23.33
N THR A 161 33.51 14.28 -23.30
CA THR A 161 33.71 13.20 -24.27
C THR A 161 32.58 13.12 -25.31
N LYS A 162 31.44 13.77 -25.06
CA LYS A 162 30.20 13.59 -25.85
C LYS A 162 29.76 12.13 -25.89
N THR A 163 29.95 11.41 -24.80
CA THR A 163 29.51 10.03 -24.62
C THR A 163 28.50 10.00 -23.49
N PRO A 164 27.39 9.26 -23.62
CA PRO A 164 26.46 9.11 -22.51
C PRO A 164 27.03 8.16 -21.45
N PHE A 165 26.71 8.41 -20.17
CA PHE A 165 27.21 7.64 -19.03
C PHE A 165 26.10 7.19 -18.09
N LEU A 166 26.25 5.97 -17.58
CA LEU A 166 25.53 5.45 -16.41
C LEU A 166 26.38 5.67 -15.16
N HIS A 167 25.85 6.40 -14.19
CA HIS A 167 26.39 6.45 -12.83
C HIS A 167 25.59 5.49 -11.96
N VAL A 168 26.17 4.34 -11.61
CA VAL A 168 25.52 3.28 -10.83
C VAL A 168 25.94 3.39 -9.36
N PHE A 169 24.97 3.28 -8.45
CA PHE A 169 25.20 3.38 -7.00
C PHE A 169 24.16 2.57 -6.24
N ASP A 170 24.45 2.20 -4.99
CA ASP A 170 23.52 1.44 -4.14
C ASP A 170 22.19 2.16 -3.94
N GLY A 171 21.11 1.60 -4.51
CA GLY A 171 19.79 2.22 -4.50
C GLY A 171 19.10 2.15 -3.15
N ILE A 172 19.34 1.09 -2.36
CA ILE A 172 18.72 0.90 -1.05
C ILE A 172 19.28 1.91 -0.07
N LYS A 173 20.61 2.02 0.01
CA LYS A 173 21.27 2.99 0.90
C LYS A 173 20.98 4.44 0.48
N ALA A 174 20.82 4.70 -0.81
CA ALA A 174 20.42 6.01 -1.30
C ALA A 174 18.99 6.38 -0.89
N ALA A 175 18.04 5.44 -1.00
CA ALA A 175 16.63 5.68 -0.72
C ALA A 175 16.32 5.77 0.77
N CYS A 176 16.94 4.90 1.59
CA CYS A 176 16.60 4.73 3.00
C CYS A 176 17.57 5.36 4.00
N GLY A 177 18.70 5.88 3.52
CA GLY A 177 19.76 6.42 4.37
C GLY A 177 19.78 7.94 4.45
N ASN A 178 20.24 8.48 5.58
CA ASN A 178 20.59 9.89 5.74
C ASN A 178 22.00 9.99 6.33
N SER A 179 22.78 10.95 5.85
CA SER A 179 24.17 11.14 6.27
C SER A 179 24.57 12.60 6.21
N LEU A 180 25.61 12.96 6.97
CA LEU A 180 26.27 14.25 6.86
C LEU A 180 27.11 14.31 5.58
N LEU A 181 26.66 15.08 4.59
CA LEU A 181 27.31 15.23 3.28
C LEU A 181 27.90 16.62 3.11
N ASN A 182 29.08 16.70 2.50
CA ASN A 182 29.65 17.96 2.06
C ASN A 182 29.21 18.26 0.63
N LEU A 183 28.13 19.04 0.49
CA LEU A 183 27.56 19.40 -0.80
C LEU A 183 28.33 20.57 -1.43
N ILE A 184 28.82 20.41 -2.65
CA ILE A 184 29.55 21.50 -3.35
C ILE A 184 28.55 22.62 -3.73
N PRO A 185 28.82 23.90 -3.43
CA PRO A 185 27.94 25.01 -3.83
C PRO A 185 27.74 25.13 -5.35
N TYR A 186 26.54 25.55 -5.79
CA TYR A 186 26.20 25.68 -7.21
C TYR A 186 27.15 26.61 -7.99
N ALA A 187 27.63 27.69 -7.36
CA ALA A 187 28.58 28.59 -7.99
C ALA A 187 29.92 27.90 -8.33
N GLU A 188 30.36 26.99 -7.47
CA GLU A 188 31.58 26.22 -7.67
C GLU A 188 31.38 25.11 -8.72
N LEU A 189 30.22 24.44 -8.72
CA LEU A 189 29.83 23.49 -9.78
C LEU A 189 29.81 24.16 -11.16
N LEU A 190 29.24 25.38 -11.25
CA LEU A 190 29.23 26.15 -12.49
C LEU A 190 30.64 26.50 -12.95
N LYS A 191 31.51 26.91 -12.03
CA LYS A 191 32.91 27.24 -12.34
C LYS A 191 33.64 26.01 -12.91
N LEU A 192 33.53 24.86 -12.25
CA LEU A 192 34.17 23.62 -12.67
C LEU A 192 33.66 23.13 -14.03
N SER A 193 32.33 23.20 -14.25
CA SER A 193 31.75 22.83 -15.55
C SER A 193 32.28 23.70 -16.69
N LYS A 194 32.33 25.03 -16.50
CA LYS A 194 32.89 25.95 -17.52
C LYS A 194 34.38 25.70 -17.79
N GLU A 195 35.18 25.45 -16.74
CA GLU A 195 36.61 25.19 -16.88
C GLU A 195 36.93 23.90 -17.64
N ILE A 196 36.11 22.85 -17.47
CA ILE A 196 36.32 21.54 -18.10
C ILE A 196 35.64 21.46 -19.49
N SER A 197 34.55 22.20 -19.70
CA SER A 197 33.86 22.30 -20.98
C SER A 197 34.56 23.20 -22.00
N ASN A 198 35.62 23.94 -21.63
CA ASN A 198 36.43 24.69 -22.59
C ASN A 198 37.13 23.73 -23.57
N PRO A 199 36.75 23.73 -24.86
CA PRO A 199 37.20 22.73 -25.81
C PRO A 199 38.67 22.95 -26.16
N SER A 200 39.52 21.96 -25.85
CA SER A 200 40.69 21.73 -26.72
C SER A 200 40.14 21.20 -28.04
N ASN A 201 40.42 21.88 -29.16
CA ASN A 201 39.95 21.61 -30.54
C ASN A 201 40.30 20.23 -31.14
N SER A 202 40.62 19.24 -30.31
CA SER A 202 40.97 17.90 -30.75
C SER A 202 39.71 17.05 -30.88
N PRO A 203 39.44 16.40 -32.03
CA PRO A 203 38.37 15.41 -32.11
C PRO A 203 38.60 14.32 -31.05
N PRO A 204 37.55 13.72 -30.47
CA PRO A 204 37.72 12.58 -29.57
C PRO A 204 38.48 11.50 -30.33
N SER A 205 39.69 11.19 -29.88
CA SER A 205 40.47 10.10 -30.45
C SER A 205 39.68 8.81 -30.30
N ALA A 206 39.60 7.98 -31.34
CA ALA A 206 38.99 6.64 -31.26
C ALA A 206 39.73 5.68 -30.29
N ASN A 207 40.85 6.11 -29.71
CA ASN A 207 41.67 5.32 -28.80
C ASN A 207 41.14 5.39 -27.36
N THR A 208 40.65 4.26 -26.86
CA THR A 208 40.16 4.07 -25.49
C THR A 208 41.14 4.53 -24.43
N ILE A 209 42.45 4.33 -24.63
CA ILE A 209 43.48 4.71 -23.64
C ILE A 209 43.49 6.23 -23.41
N ILE A 210 43.38 7.02 -24.49
CA ILE A 210 43.41 8.48 -24.42
C ILE A 210 42.14 9.01 -23.75
N ILE A 211 40.99 8.38 -24.00
CA ILE A 211 39.72 8.73 -23.35
C ILE A 211 39.82 8.46 -21.85
N VAL A 212 40.34 7.29 -21.45
CA VAL A 212 40.50 6.94 -20.04
C VAL A 212 41.54 7.83 -19.36
N ASP A 213 42.67 8.16 -19.99
CA ASP A 213 43.66 9.11 -19.46
C ASP A 213 43.02 10.49 -19.18
N LYS A 214 42.11 10.95 -20.06
CA LYS A 214 41.34 12.20 -19.87
C LYS A 214 40.37 12.10 -18.70
N ILE A 215 39.64 10.99 -18.60
CA ILE A 215 38.73 10.69 -17.47
C ILE A 215 39.50 10.69 -16.15
N ASP A 216 40.63 10.01 -16.10
CA ASP A 216 41.50 9.90 -14.93
C ASP A 216 42.02 11.28 -14.48
N SER A 217 42.30 12.18 -15.43
CA SER A 217 42.69 13.56 -15.14
C SER A 217 41.56 14.36 -14.48
N ILE A 218 40.32 14.22 -14.98
CA ILE A 218 39.13 14.84 -14.38
C ILE A 218 38.91 14.27 -12.96
N MET A 219 38.94 12.95 -12.80
CA MET A 219 38.82 12.26 -11.51
C MET A 219 39.84 12.75 -10.49
N LYS A 220 41.13 12.84 -10.87
CA LYS A 220 42.20 13.34 -10.00
C LYS A 220 41.99 14.79 -9.59
N ARG A 221 41.52 15.63 -10.51
CA ARG A 221 41.26 17.05 -10.25
C ARG A 221 40.11 17.23 -9.27
N ILE A 222 38.97 16.58 -9.50
CA ILE A 222 37.82 16.64 -8.59
C ILE A 222 38.16 16.01 -7.25
N GLY A 223 38.86 14.87 -7.25
CA GLY A 223 39.38 14.25 -6.03
C GLY A 223 40.20 15.23 -5.20
N LYS A 224 41.17 15.93 -5.81
CA LYS A 224 41.99 16.93 -5.10
C LYS A 224 41.14 18.06 -4.49
N LEU A 225 40.08 18.48 -5.17
CA LEU A 225 39.17 19.52 -4.68
C LEU A 225 38.40 19.06 -3.43
N VAL A 226 37.87 17.84 -3.45
CA VAL A 226 37.05 17.29 -2.35
C VAL A 226 37.88 16.57 -1.27
N GLY A 227 39.22 16.56 -1.41
CA GLY A 227 40.13 15.89 -0.49
C GLY A 227 40.13 14.36 -0.58
N ARG A 228 39.80 13.80 -1.74
CA ARG A 228 39.74 12.35 -2.01
C ARG A 228 40.62 11.97 -3.20
N HIS A 229 40.89 10.69 -3.36
CA HIS A 229 41.64 10.19 -4.50
C HIS A 229 40.73 9.31 -5.35
N TYR A 230 40.48 9.74 -6.59
CA TYR A 230 39.70 9.00 -7.57
C TYR A 230 40.56 8.62 -8.77
N ARG A 231 40.40 7.38 -9.23
CA ARG A 231 40.98 6.83 -10.47
C ARG A 231 39.99 5.86 -11.11
N ALA A 232 40.19 5.53 -12.38
CA ALA A 232 39.41 4.50 -13.08
C ALA A 232 39.47 3.14 -12.35
N PHE A 233 40.65 2.78 -11.85
CA PHE A 233 40.91 1.62 -11.02
C PHE A 233 41.71 2.05 -9.78
N GLU A 234 41.30 1.59 -8.60
CA GLU A 234 41.96 1.88 -7.34
C GLU A 234 42.42 0.59 -6.68
N TYR A 235 43.66 0.55 -6.18
CA TYR A 235 44.20 -0.58 -5.43
C TYR A 235 44.23 -0.28 -3.93
N VAL A 236 43.72 -1.21 -3.12
CA VAL A 236 43.82 -1.19 -1.66
C VAL A 236 44.34 -2.55 -1.21
N GLY A 237 45.49 -2.61 -0.56
CA GLY A 237 46.07 -3.89 -0.18
C GLY A 237 47.55 -3.83 0.17
N SER A 238 48.11 -4.98 0.54
CA SER A 238 49.55 -5.13 0.71
C SER A 238 50.29 -5.06 -0.62
N ARG A 239 51.41 -4.32 -0.69
CA ARG A 239 52.23 -4.22 -1.93
C ARG A 239 52.73 -5.57 -2.46
N ASP A 240 52.84 -6.56 -1.58
CA ASP A 240 53.25 -7.93 -1.88
C ASP A 240 52.09 -8.95 -1.78
N ALA A 241 50.86 -8.50 -2.08
CA ALA A 241 49.68 -9.36 -2.02
C ALA A 241 49.83 -10.64 -2.89
N ASN A 242 49.44 -11.78 -2.31
CA ASN A 242 49.40 -13.08 -2.96
C ASN A 242 48.00 -13.38 -3.54
N ILE A 243 46.95 -12.86 -2.90
CA ILE A 243 45.55 -13.00 -3.33
C ILE A 243 45.02 -11.60 -3.62
N LEU A 244 44.43 -11.44 -4.80
CA LEU A 244 43.83 -10.21 -5.28
C LEU A 244 42.34 -10.42 -5.52
N LEU A 245 41.51 -9.58 -4.92
CA LEU A 245 40.08 -9.49 -5.23
C LEU A 245 39.86 -8.38 -6.27
N VAL A 246 38.91 -8.58 -7.19
CA VAL A 246 38.43 -7.52 -8.09
C VAL A 246 36.94 -7.35 -7.83
N SER A 247 36.51 -6.14 -7.51
CA SER A 247 35.13 -5.86 -7.07
C SER A 247 34.53 -4.68 -7.82
N CYS A 248 33.24 -4.83 -8.17
CA CYS A 248 32.50 -3.90 -9.03
C CYS A 248 31.00 -3.93 -8.65
N GLY A 249 30.65 -3.52 -7.43
CA GLY A 249 29.27 -3.61 -6.96
C GLY A 249 29.08 -3.14 -5.52
N GLY A 250 27.94 -3.48 -4.92
CA GLY A 250 27.61 -3.07 -3.55
C GLY A 250 28.56 -3.66 -2.50
N GLU A 251 29.17 -4.81 -2.80
CA GLU A 251 30.11 -5.49 -1.92
C GLU A 251 31.44 -4.73 -1.76
N THR A 252 31.77 -3.84 -2.69
CA THR A 252 33.08 -3.19 -2.77
C THR A 252 33.46 -2.45 -1.49
N ALA A 253 32.51 -1.78 -0.84
CA ALA A 253 32.76 -1.03 0.38
C ALA A 253 33.19 -1.96 1.54
N ILE A 254 32.49 -3.09 1.73
CA ILE A 254 32.76 -4.08 2.78
C ILE A 254 34.06 -4.85 2.49
N VAL A 255 34.30 -5.21 1.23
CA VAL A 255 35.53 -5.91 0.81
C VAL A 255 36.75 -5.02 1.06
N LYS A 256 36.68 -3.74 0.69
CA LYS A 256 37.75 -2.76 0.93
C LYS A 256 38.11 -2.65 2.41
N GLU A 257 37.12 -2.47 3.27
CA GLU A 257 37.35 -2.31 4.71
C GLU A 257 37.90 -3.60 5.35
N THR A 258 37.37 -4.75 4.93
CA THR A 258 37.83 -6.07 5.43
C THR A 258 39.26 -6.36 5.00
N VAL A 259 39.62 -6.11 3.74
CA VAL A 259 41.00 -6.27 3.23
C VAL A 259 41.96 -5.39 4.00
N LYS A 260 41.61 -4.11 4.24
CA LYS A 260 42.42 -3.19 5.03
C LYS A 260 42.69 -3.73 6.43
N HIS A 261 41.63 -4.18 7.13
CA HIS A 261 41.76 -4.75 8.47
C HIS A 261 42.63 -6.02 8.48
N LEU A 262 42.50 -6.89 7.48
CA LEU A 262 43.35 -8.09 7.36
C LEU A 262 44.82 -7.72 7.08
N ASN A 263 45.08 -6.69 6.29
CA ASN A 263 46.44 -6.19 6.06
C ASN A 263 47.09 -5.61 7.31
N ASP A 264 46.32 -4.88 8.14
CA ASP A 264 46.78 -4.38 9.44
C ASP A 264 47.20 -5.54 10.38
N ASN A 265 46.61 -6.73 10.18
CA ASN A 265 46.96 -7.97 10.85
C ASN A 265 47.97 -8.86 10.07
N GLY A 266 48.67 -8.29 9.08
CA GLY A 266 49.77 -8.94 8.37
C GLY A 266 49.39 -9.90 7.24
N LYS A 267 48.10 -10.05 6.89
CA LYS A 267 47.69 -10.86 5.73
C LYS A 267 48.08 -10.18 4.42
N LYS A 268 48.60 -10.95 3.46
CA LYS A 268 49.05 -10.48 2.14
C LYS A 268 47.93 -10.56 1.09
N VAL A 269 46.90 -9.76 1.29
CA VAL A 269 45.72 -9.68 0.42
C VAL A 269 45.58 -8.27 -0.15
N GLY A 270 44.87 -8.13 -1.27
CA GLY A 270 44.51 -6.83 -1.83
C GLY A 270 43.21 -6.87 -2.61
N VAL A 271 42.66 -5.71 -2.90
CA VAL A 271 41.47 -5.52 -3.73
C VAL A 271 41.70 -4.41 -4.76
N ILE A 272 41.26 -4.66 -6.00
CA ILE A 272 41.06 -3.64 -7.03
C ILE A 272 39.59 -3.25 -7.04
N ILE A 273 39.35 -1.95 -6.90
CA ILE A 273 38.04 -1.30 -6.97
C ILE A 273 37.85 -0.80 -8.40
N VAL A 274 36.81 -1.30 -9.08
CA VAL A 274 36.50 -0.93 -10.47
C VAL A 274 35.54 0.26 -10.48
N ARG A 275 36.08 1.48 -10.53
CA ARG A 275 35.26 2.70 -10.62
C ARG A 275 34.69 2.90 -12.01
N LEU A 276 35.57 2.89 -13.01
CA LEU A 276 35.20 3.05 -14.40
C LEU A 276 35.13 1.67 -15.05
N TYR A 277 33.94 1.07 -15.07
CA TYR A 277 33.75 -0.22 -15.72
C TYR A 277 33.76 -0.10 -17.25
N ARG A 278 33.17 0.99 -17.77
CA ARG A 278 33.23 1.32 -19.21
C ARG A 278 33.56 2.80 -19.45
N PRO A 279 34.45 3.11 -20.40
CA PRO A 279 35.21 2.17 -21.23
C PRO A 279 36.33 1.46 -20.43
N TRP A 280 36.55 0.18 -20.69
CA TRP A 280 37.56 -0.64 -20.01
C TRP A 280 38.96 -0.33 -20.55
N SER A 281 39.96 -0.17 -19.66
CA SER A 281 41.35 0.06 -20.07
C SER A 281 42.29 -0.93 -19.40
N GLU A 282 42.77 -1.89 -20.19
CA GLU A 282 43.74 -2.91 -19.78
C GLU A 282 44.99 -2.28 -19.17
N LYS A 283 45.56 -1.24 -19.81
CA LYS A 283 46.72 -0.49 -19.31
C LYS A 283 46.51 0.00 -17.87
N HIS A 284 45.36 0.61 -17.59
CA HIS A 284 45.07 1.19 -16.28
C HIS A 284 44.75 0.11 -15.24
N PHE A 285 44.06 -0.96 -15.64
CA PHE A 285 43.78 -2.11 -14.79
C PHE A 285 45.07 -2.83 -14.38
N LEU A 286 45.90 -3.24 -15.35
CA LEU A 286 47.15 -3.96 -15.11
C LEU A 286 48.16 -3.14 -14.29
N ALA A 287 48.13 -1.81 -14.43
CA ALA A 287 48.97 -0.92 -13.61
C ALA A 287 48.65 -1.01 -12.10
N MET A 288 47.46 -1.48 -11.73
CA MET A 288 47.04 -1.67 -10.33
C MET A 288 47.31 -3.09 -9.82
N VAL A 289 47.66 -4.05 -10.68
CA VAL A 289 47.87 -5.46 -10.30
C VAL A 289 49.29 -5.64 -9.73
N PRO A 290 49.45 -6.09 -8.47
CA PRO A 290 50.76 -6.41 -7.92
C PRO A 290 51.40 -7.60 -8.65
N LYS A 291 52.69 -7.50 -8.99
CA LYS A 291 53.43 -8.58 -9.67
C LYS A 291 53.56 -9.87 -8.84
N THR A 292 53.33 -9.80 -7.54
CA THR A 292 53.40 -10.93 -6.59
C THR A 292 52.14 -11.78 -6.53
N VAL A 293 51.08 -11.36 -7.23
CA VAL A 293 49.78 -12.04 -7.15
C VAL A 293 49.87 -13.46 -7.70
N LYS A 294 49.31 -14.42 -6.96
CA LYS A 294 49.20 -15.83 -7.35
C LYS A 294 47.78 -16.24 -7.68
N LYS A 295 46.79 -15.58 -7.07
CA LYS A 295 45.36 -15.82 -7.29
C LYS A 295 44.63 -14.50 -7.47
N VAL A 296 43.80 -14.39 -8.51
CA VAL A 296 42.92 -13.26 -8.76
C VAL A 296 41.49 -13.77 -8.75
N ALA A 297 40.69 -13.35 -7.77
CA ALA A 297 39.28 -13.69 -7.68
C ALA A 297 38.43 -12.47 -8.06
N VAL A 298 37.55 -12.65 -9.04
CA VAL A 298 36.66 -11.60 -9.54
C VAL A 298 35.27 -11.79 -8.94
N LEU A 299 34.81 -10.80 -8.19
CA LEU A 299 33.50 -10.82 -7.55
C LEU A 299 32.45 -10.24 -8.50
N GLU A 300 31.41 -11.01 -8.79
CA GLU A 300 30.30 -10.54 -9.62
C GLU A 300 28.96 -11.09 -9.13
N GLN A 301 27.98 -10.19 -9.00
CA GLN A 301 26.59 -10.53 -8.75
C GLN A 301 25.99 -11.12 -10.03
N VAL A 302 25.39 -12.31 -9.94
CA VAL A 302 24.74 -12.96 -11.08
C VAL A 302 23.26 -13.22 -10.80
N SER A 303 22.41 -12.96 -11.80
CA SER A 303 21.00 -13.35 -11.76
C SER A 303 20.87 -14.87 -11.88
N ASN A 304 19.88 -15.48 -11.19
CA ASN A 304 19.61 -16.91 -11.27
C ASN A 304 19.50 -17.36 -12.74
N GLY A 305 20.50 -18.10 -13.24
CA GLY A 305 20.50 -18.69 -14.59
C GLY A 305 21.57 -18.25 -15.61
N SER A 306 22.76 -17.79 -15.23
CA SER A 306 23.80 -17.43 -16.21
C SER A 306 25.24 -17.65 -15.67
N HIS A 307 26.26 -18.16 -16.34
CA HIS A 307 26.55 -18.71 -17.67
C HIS A 307 27.68 -19.76 -17.51
N ASP A 308 27.72 -20.84 -18.31
CA ASP A 308 28.87 -21.78 -18.36
C ASP A 308 30.17 -21.10 -18.84
N MET A 309 30.06 -19.91 -19.46
CA MET A 309 31.16 -19.18 -20.13
C MET A 309 31.79 -18.06 -19.29
N GLY A 310 31.62 -18.08 -17.96
CA GLY A 310 32.16 -17.07 -17.04
C GLY A 310 31.35 -15.76 -16.95
N SER A 311 31.56 -14.99 -15.88
CA SER A 311 30.91 -13.70 -15.62
C SER A 311 31.51 -12.54 -16.43
N SER A 312 30.80 -11.41 -16.53
CA SER A 312 31.14 -10.30 -17.45
C SER A 312 32.46 -9.63 -17.13
N LEU A 313 32.65 -9.22 -15.88
CA LEU A 313 33.87 -8.63 -15.36
C LEU A 313 35.01 -9.64 -15.35
N PHE A 314 34.72 -10.91 -15.02
CA PHE A 314 35.72 -11.97 -15.07
C PHE A 314 36.31 -12.09 -16.48
N ASN A 315 35.47 -12.09 -17.51
CA ASN A 315 35.91 -12.15 -18.91
C ASN A 315 36.77 -10.93 -19.30
N ASP A 316 36.46 -9.73 -18.82
CA ASP A 316 37.29 -8.54 -19.07
C ASP A 316 38.67 -8.62 -18.38
N VAL A 317 38.71 -9.16 -17.14
CA VAL A 317 39.96 -9.40 -16.40
C VAL A 317 40.81 -10.48 -17.07
N VAL A 318 40.18 -11.58 -17.48
CA VAL A 318 40.84 -12.67 -18.22
C VAL A 318 41.46 -12.15 -19.50
N ALA A 319 40.69 -11.41 -20.32
CA ALA A 319 41.19 -10.82 -21.56
C ALA A 319 42.41 -9.90 -21.31
N SER A 320 42.35 -9.06 -20.26
CA SER A 320 43.45 -8.18 -19.88
C SER A 320 44.73 -8.93 -19.48
N MET A 321 44.57 -10.11 -18.85
CA MET A 321 45.68 -10.88 -18.30
C MET A 321 46.31 -11.88 -19.27
N ILE A 322 45.57 -12.34 -20.30
CA ILE A 322 46.07 -13.35 -21.24
C ILE A 322 47.21 -12.78 -22.10
N ASP A 323 47.02 -11.62 -22.70
CA ASP A 323 47.93 -11.08 -23.72
C ASP A 323 48.92 -10.04 -23.17
N SER A 324 48.50 -9.24 -22.19
CA SER A 324 49.22 -8.04 -21.76
C SER A 324 49.96 -8.18 -20.42
N TRP A 325 49.75 -9.27 -19.65
CA TRP A 325 50.39 -9.46 -18.36
C TRP A 325 51.82 -9.99 -18.49
N THR A 326 52.77 -9.31 -17.85
CA THR A 326 54.20 -9.64 -17.92
C THR A 326 54.74 -10.34 -16.66
N GLY A 327 53.89 -10.62 -15.67
CA GLY A 327 54.27 -11.35 -14.45
C GLY A 327 54.00 -12.85 -14.56
N ASP A 328 54.23 -13.59 -13.48
CA ASP A 328 53.80 -14.98 -13.38
C ASP A 328 52.26 -15.05 -13.52
N LYS A 329 51.75 -16.01 -14.30
CA LYS A 329 50.31 -16.11 -14.57
C LYS A 329 49.57 -16.55 -13.30
N PRO A 330 48.74 -15.68 -12.68
CA PRO A 330 47.98 -16.07 -11.51
C PRO A 330 46.84 -17.00 -11.91
N GLN A 331 46.35 -17.78 -10.95
CA GLN A 331 45.09 -18.50 -11.08
C GLN A 331 43.95 -17.47 -11.09
N LEU A 332 43.17 -17.45 -12.17
CA LEU A 332 41.98 -16.59 -12.30
C LEU A 332 40.75 -17.38 -11.83
N ILE A 333 39.97 -16.78 -10.93
CA ILE A 333 38.83 -17.42 -10.27
C ILE A 333 37.60 -16.52 -10.45
N ASP A 334 36.53 -17.10 -10.96
CA ASP A 334 35.23 -16.43 -11.14
C ASP A 334 34.37 -16.66 -9.89
N ALA A 335 34.32 -15.67 -9.00
CA ALA A 335 33.63 -15.76 -7.71
C ALA A 335 32.22 -15.15 -7.82
N LYS A 336 31.30 -15.93 -8.41
CA LYS A 336 29.90 -15.55 -8.62
C LYS A 336 29.09 -15.66 -7.34
N TYR A 337 28.28 -14.64 -7.05
CA TYR A 337 27.36 -14.66 -5.90
C TYR A 337 25.93 -14.28 -6.32
N PRO A 338 24.90 -14.85 -5.65
CA PRO A 338 23.51 -14.56 -5.98
C PRO A 338 23.07 -13.18 -5.49
N MET A 339 22.01 -12.62 -6.08
CA MET A 339 21.50 -11.29 -5.70
C MET A 339 21.06 -11.19 -4.23
N SER A 340 20.64 -12.30 -3.63
CA SER A 340 20.26 -12.38 -2.21
C SER A 340 21.46 -12.39 -1.25
N LYS A 341 22.69 -12.51 -1.73
CA LYS A 341 23.87 -12.60 -0.85
C LYS A 341 24.20 -11.25 -0.24
N GLN A 342 24.01 -11.14 1.07
CA GLN A 342 24.55 -10.03 1.85
C GLN A 342 26.05 -10.24 2.13
N PHE A 343 26.85 -9.22 1.88
CA PHE A 343 28.27 -9.23 2.23
C PHE A 343 28.46 -8.74 3.66
N THR A 344 29.31 -9.44 4.40
CA THR A 344 29.78 -9.09 5.75
C THR A 344 31.28 -9.33 5.82
N PRO A 345 32.01 -8.76 6.80
CA PRO A 345 33.43 -9.06 6.98
C PRO A 345 33.70 -10.57 7.10
N SER A 346 32.85 -11.31 7.81
CA SER A 346 32.96 -12.77 7.90
C SER A 346 32.82 -13.43 6.52
N THR A 347 31.89 -12.97 5.67
CA THR A 347 31.76 -13.51 4.31
C THR A 347 33.03 -13.30 3.49
N VAL A 348 33.66 -12.12 3.58
CA VAL A 348 34.91 -11.83 2.88
C VAL A 348 36.07 -12.66 3.43
N ASN A 349 36.14 -12.84 4.76
CA ASN A 349 37.14 -13.68 5.41
C ASN A 349 37.00 -15.16 4.99
N THR A 350 35.79 -15.71 5.01
CA THR A 350 35.50 -17.08 4.56
C THR A 350 35.85 -17.25 3.08
N LEU A 351 35.55 -16.28 2.22
CA LEU A 351 35.98 -16.29 0.82
C LEU A 351 37.51 -16.38 0.70
N LEU A 352 38.24 -15.55 1.45
CA LEU A 352 39.71 -15.58 1.43
C LEU A 352 40.28 -16.91 1.93
N GLN A 353 39.68 -17.52 2.97
CA GLN A 353 40.06 -18.85 3.44
C GLN A 353 39.83 -19.94 2.38
N GLN A 354 38.70 -19.90 1.65
CA GLN A 354 38.43 -20.80 0.52
C GLN A 354 39.46 -20.61 -0.60
N LEU A 355 39.83 -19.36 -0.89
CA LEU A 355 40.88 -19.04 -1.86
C LEU A 355 42.26 -19.51 -1.41
N GLU A 356 42.58 -19.49 -0.12
CA GLU A 356 43.82 -20.05 0.43
C GLU A 356 43.86 -21.58 0.29
N SER A 357 42.76 -22.28 0.60
CA SER A 357 42.66 -23.75 0.57
C SER A 357 42.58 -24.35 -0.84
N GLY A 358 42.15 -23.57 -1.84
CA GLY A 358 42.13 -23.98 -3.26
C GLY A 358 40.91 -24.80 -3.67
N GLY A 359 39.83 -24.80 -2.88
CA GLY A 359 38.55 -25.40 -3.24
C GLY A 359 37.71 -24.52 -4.19
N ASN A 360 36.55 -25.05 -4.62
CA ASN A 360 35.53 -24.27 -5.33
C ASN A 360 34.92 -23.24 -4.39
N ILE A 361 34.63 -22.04 -4.92
CA ILE A 361 34.01 -20.98 -4.13
C ILE A 361 32.52 -21.28 -3.95
N ASP A 362 32.08 -21.34 -2.69
CA ASP A 362 30.68 -21.46 -2.31
C ASP A 362 30.30 -20.32 -1.36
N PHE A 363 29.37 -19.48 -1.81
CA PHE A 363 28.81 -18.37 -1.03
C PHE A 363 27.63 -18.80 -0.14
N ASN A 364 27.16 -20.05 -0.22
CA ASN A 364 26.11 -20.59 0.66
C ASN A 364 26.63 -21.07 2.01
N ILE A 365 27.95 -21.17 2.17
CA ILE A 365 28.56 -21.49 3.46
C ILE A 365 28.19 -20.39 4.45
N ASP A 366 27.49 -20.77 5.52
CA ASP A 366 27.11 -19.84 6.58
C ASP A 366 28.37 -19.42 7.36
N PRO A 367 28.74 -18.12 7.34
CA PRO A 367 29.89 -17.63 8.09
C PRO A 367 29.66 -17.61 9.60
N SER A 368 28.49 -18.05 10.10
CA SER A 368 28.12 -18.04 11.53
C SER A 368 29.06 -18.80 12.47
N SER A 369 29.90 -19.70 11.96
CA SER A 369 30.96 -20.36 12.75
C SER A 369 32.18 -19.47 13.00
N ASP A 370 32.36 -18.38 12.23
CA ASP A 370 33.53 -17.51 12.25
C ASP A 370 33.12 -16.10 12.76
N ASN A 371 33.38 -15.81 14.05
CA ASN A 371 33.12 -14.53 14.72
C ASN A 371 34.09 -13.40 14.26
N PHE A 372 34.39 -13.35 12.96
CA PHE A 372 35.28 -12.34 12.39
C PHE A 372 34.62 -10.96 12.38
N GLN A 373 35.08 -10.08 13.26
CA GLN A 373 34.62 -8.69 13.34
C GLN A 373 35.79 -7.71 13.19
N ILE A 374 35.53 -6.60 12.53
CA ILE A 374 36.49 -5.51 12.35
C ILE A 374 36.51 -4.66 13.63
N GLN A 375 37.22 -5.13 14.67
CA GLN A 375 37.22 -4.48 15.99
C GLN A 375 37.89 -3.09 16.00
N SER A 376 38.91 -2.87 15.15
CA SER A 376 39.69 -1.62 15.12
C SER A 376 38.88 -0.39 14.71
N THR A 377 37.79 -0.57 13.96
CA THR A 377 36.93 0.51 13.43
C THR A 377 35.71 0.77 14.31
N LEU A 378 35.45 -0.07 15.32
CA LEU A 378 34.24 -0.01 16.17
C LEU A 378 34.44 0.79 17.47
N ASN A 379 35.68 1.12 17.83
CA ASN A 379 35.98 1.90 19.03
C ASN A 379 35.39 3.31 18.89
N ASN A 380 34.51 3.69 19.83
CA ASN A 380 33.77 4.96 19.87
C ASN A 380 32.63 5.12 18.84
N ILE A 381 32.05 4.01 18.36
CA ILE A 381 30.78 4.03 17.62
C ILE A 381 29.66 3.59 18.53
N LYS A 382 28.59 4.39 18.58
CA LYS A 382 27.36 4.05 19.29
C LYS A 382 26.25 3.75 18.30
N ARG A 383 25.56 2.62 18.50
CA ARG A 383 24.36 2.25 17.74
C ARG A 383 23.11 2.43 18.60
N CYS A 384 22.12 3.12 18.03
CA CYS A 384 20.80 3.30 18.59
C CYS A 384 19.77 2.75 17.61
N ILE A 385 18.78 1.99 18.10
CA ILE A 385 17.72 1.40 17.28
C ILE A 385 16.37 1.93 17.75
N PHE A 386 15.58 2.45 16.81
CA PHE A 386 14.22 2.92 17.08
C PHE A 386 13.24 2.01 16.36
N TRP A 387 12.34 1.39 17.13
CA TRP A 387 11.25 0.53 16.65
C TRP A 387 9.95 1.32 16.69
N ASP A 388 9.31 1.46 15.53
CA ASP A 388 8.07 2.23 15.38
C ASP A 388 7.11 1.56 14.38
N VAL A 389 5.86 2.03 14.37
CA VAL A 389 4.85 1.71 13.36
C VAL A 389 4.57 2.95 12.50
N GLU A 390 4.33 2.78 11.21
CA GLU A 390 4.27 3.89 10.25
C GLU A 390 3.21 4.97 10.58
N SER A 391 2.16 4.55 11.29
CA SER A 391 1.02 5.38 11.71
C SER A 391 1.35 6.40 12.81
N LYS A 392 2.45 6.24 13.56
CA LYS A 392 2.74 7.06 14.76
C LYS A 392 3.58 8.31 14.49
N GLY A 393 3.97 8.57 13.25
CA GLY A 393 4.62 9.83 12.84
C GLY A 393 6.04 10.06 13.37
N THR A 394 6.62 9.15 14.17
CA THR A 394 7.89 9.41 14.86
C THR A 394 9.13 9.22 13.98
N LEU A 395 9.00 8.73 12.74
CA LEU A 395 10.12 8.55 11.82
C LEU A 395 10.91 9.84 11.54
N LEU A 396 10.22 10.98 11.39
CA LEU A 396 10.85 12.29 11.17
C LEU A 396 11.73 12.71 12.36
N SER A 397 11.44 12.13 13.54
CA SER A 397 12.13 12.49 14.77
C SER A 397 13.63 12.15 14.71
N ASN A 398 13.99 11.08 14.02
CA ASN A 398 15.38 10.62 13.88
C ASN A 398 16.23 11.58 13.05
N GLN A 399 15.63 12.20 12.01
CA GLN A 399 16.30 13.23 11.22
C GLN A 399 16.56 14.49 12.06
N HIS A 400 15.60 14.86 12.91
CA HIS A 400 15.76 16.00 13.82
C HIS A 400 16.86 15.72 14.85
N ILE A 401 16.86 14.54 15.47
CA ILE A 401 17.92 14.10 16.39
C ILE A 401 19.29 14.23 15.71
N ALA A 402 19.45 13.69 14.50
CA ALA A 402 20.72 13.79 13.78
C ALA A 402 21.13 15.25 13.49
N ASN A 403 20.17 16.14 13.22
CA ASN A 403 20.44 17.58 13.08
C ASN A 403 20.94 18.22 14.38
N VAL A 404 20.39 17.86 15.55
CA VAL A 404 20.90 18.33 16.85
C VAL A 404 22.37 17.99 17.02
N PHE A 405 22.72 16.71 16.83
CA PHE A 405 24.09 16.23 17.02
C PHE A 405 25.08 16.84 16.03
N THR A 406 24.62 17.27 14.85
CA THR A 406 25.50 17.90 13.84
C THR A 406 25.66 19.41 14.02
N ARG A 407 24.67 20.12 14.59
CA ARG A 407 24.70 21.58 14.75
C ARG A 407 25.27 22.03 16.11
N HIS A 408 24.87 21.36 17.19
CA HIS A 408 25.09 21.85 18.54
C HIS A 408 26.57 21.86 18.97
N SER A 409 27.08 23.01 19.38
CA SER A 409 28.51 23.28 19.60
C SER A 409 29.25 22.31 20.55
N LYS A 410 28.56 21.75 21.56
CA LYS A 410 29.14 20.78 22.52
C LYS A 410 28.99 19.31 22.09
N LEU A 411 28.06 19.03 21.18
CA LEU A 411 27.88 17.71 20.55
C LEU A 411 28.66 17.61 19.22
N LYS A 412 29.13 18.77 18.73
CA LYS A 412 29.92 18.97 17.53
C LYS A 412 31.24 18.20 17.61
N GLY A 413 31.32 17.10 16.88
CA GLY A 413 32.51 16.23 16.80
C GLY A 413 32.18 14.82 16.34
N SER A 414 30.96 14.35 16.60
CA SER A 414 30.48 13.06 16.12
C SER A 414 29.76 13.20 14.78
N LYS A 415 30.22 12.45 13.78
CA LYS A 415 29.45 12.21 12.55
C LYS A 415 28.21 11.41 12.92
N VAL A 416 27.13 11.62 12.17
CA VAL A 416 25.86 10.90 12.32
C VAL A 416 25.47 10.30 10.98
N SER A 417 24.97 9.07 11.01
CA SER A 417 24.35 8.41 9.86
C SER A 417 23.16 7.58 10.34
N SER A 418 22.08 7.58 9.56
CA SER A 418 20.88 6.81 9.85
C SER A 418 20.50 5.94 8.66
N LEU A 419 20.02 4.73 8.89
CA LEU A 419 19.42 3.86 7.88
C LEU A 419 18.09 3.32 8.39
N SER A 420 17.02 3.52 7.62
CA SER A 420 15.68 3.04 7.97
C SER A 420 15.29 1.82 7.15
N THR A 421 14.71 0.82 7.78
CA THR A 421 14.14 -0.35 7.12
C THR A 421 12.63 -0.31 7.27
N PHE A 422 11.88 -0.61 6.21
CA PHE A 422 10.41 -0.57 6.20
C PHE A 422 9.84 -1.94 5.84
N ASP A 423 8.85 -2.37 6.62
CA ASP A 423 8.08 -3.59 6.42
C ASP A 423 6.59 -3.25 6.38
N THR A 424 6.03 -3.08 5.18
CA THR A 424 4.64 -2.69 4.94
C THR A 424 3.64 -3.83 5.13
N PHE A 425 4.08 -5.09 5.01
CA PHE A 425 3.18 -6.24 5.10
C PHE A 425 2.80 -6.61 6.53
N ASN A 426 3.64 -6.24 7.50
CA ASN A 426 3.42 -6.55 8.91
C ASN A 426 2.89 -5.33 9.68
N ASN A 427 1.93 -5.55 10.60
CA ASN A 427 1.38 -4.56 11.54
C ASN A 427 0.89 -3.23 10.94
N GLY A 428 0.49 -3.19 9.66
CA GLY A 428 0.12 -1.94 9.01
C GLY A 428 1.31 -1.00 8.75
N GLY A 429 2.53 -1.57 8.68
CA GLY A 429 3.79 -0.85 8.48
C GLY A 429 4.63 -0.81 9.74
N VAL A 430 5.68 -1.63 9.82
CA VAL A 430 6.74 -1.54 10.84
C VAL A 430 7.94 -0.84 10.25
N VAL A 431 8.57 0.04 11.03
CA VAL A 431 9.82 0.70 10.65
C VAL A 431 10.85 0.55 11.74
N THR A 432 12.08 0.23 11.35
CA THR A 432 13.24 0.28 12.25
C THR A 432 14.23 1.31 11.73
N THR A 433 14.65 2.23 12.58
CA THR A 433 15.70 3.19 12.25
C THR A 433 16.96 2.88 13.03
N ASN A 434 18.06 2.61 12.32
CA ASN A 434 19.39 2.43 12.89
C ASN A 434 20.14 3.75 12.82
N LEU A 435 20.48 4.32 13.98
CA LEU A 435 21.21 5.57 14.09
C LEU A 435 22.61 5.29 14.65
N LEU A 436 23.63 5.74 13.93
CA LEU A 436 25.03 5.57 14.30
C LEU A 436 25.67 6.92 14.60
N PHE A 437 26.44 6.97 15.69
CA PHE A 437 27.21 8.13 16.12
C PHE A 437 28.67 7.74 16.34
N GLY A 438 29.61 8.56 15.85
CA GLY A 438 31.04 8.34 16.10
C GLY A 438 31.93 9.35 15.40
N ASN A 439 33.23 9.34 15.70
CA ASN A 439 34.19 10.30 15.10
C ASN A 439 34.46 9.98 13.62
N GLU A 440 34.49 8.70 13.27
CA GLU A 440 34.63 8.20 11.91
C GLU A 440 33.47 7.26 11.57
N LEU A 441 32.53 7.75 10.75
CA LEU A 441 31.48 6.92 10.18
C LEU A 441 31.76 6.64 8.71
N THR A 442 31.63 5.37 8.33
CA THR A 442 31.62 4.89 6.94
C THR A 442 30.28 4.21 6.65
N ASP A 443 29.83 4.22 5.39
CA ASP A 443 28.53 3.64 5.01
C ASP A 443 28.47 2.10 5.17
N VAL A 444 29.61 1.47 5.44
CA VAL A 444 29.74 0.02 5.71
C VAL A 444 29.23 -0.34 7.11
N LEU A 445 29.23 0.61 8.04
CA LEU A 445 28.92 0.34 9.45
C LEU A 445 27.48 -0.15 9.66
N HIS A 446 26.54 0.26 8.82
CA HIS A 446 25.16 -0.23 8.87
C HIS A 446 25.03 -1.70 8.46
N ASP A 447 26.01 -2.26 7.74
CA ASP A 447 26.05 -3.66 7.35
C ASP A 447 26.76 -4.53 8.41
N LEU A 448 27.35 -3.92 9.44
CA LEU A 448 28.07 -4.62 10.50
C LEU A 448 27.14 -4.99 11.66
N LYS A 449 27.40 -6.14 12.28
CA LYS A 449 26.77 -6.52 13.55
C LYS A 449 27.39 -5.70 14.68
N ILE A 450 26.84 -4.51 14.92
CA ILE A 450 27.19 -3.66 16.05
C ILE A 450 26.10 -3.79 17.11
N ASP A 451 26.46 -4.16 18.34
CA ASP A 451 25.47 -4.22 19.42
C ASP A 451 24.95 -2.81 19.74
N ALA A 452 23.63 -2.71 19.97
CA ALA A 452 22.93 -1.47 20.27
C ALA A 452 23.14 -1.08 21.73
N GLU A 453 23.57 0.15 21.95
CA GLU A 453 23.68 0.75 23.29
C GLU A 453 22.35 1.34 23.76
N TYR A 454 21.46 1.64 22.81
CA TYR A 454 20.15 2.20 23.06
C TYR A 454 19.10 1.59 22.14
N ILE A 455 17.95 1.21 22.69
CA ILE A 455 16.79 0.74 21.91
C ILE A 455 15.54 1.47 22.40
N SER A 456 14.80 2.09 21.49
CA SER A 456 13.50 2.71 21.79
C SER A 456 12.38 1.94 21.11
N ILE A 457 11.33 1.64 21.87
CA ILE A 457 10.15 0.91 21.43
C ILE A 457 8.96 1.85 21.54
N HIS A 458 8.49 2.36 20.41
CA HIS A 458 7.43 3.38 20.37
C HIS A 458 6.02 2.76 20.40
N ASP A 459 5.91 1.46 20.08
CA ASP A 459 4.67 0.67 20.12
C ASP A 459 4.93 -0.69 20.80
N THR A 460 4.22 -0.95 21.90
CA THR A 460 4.36 -2.16 22.73
C THR A 460 3.96 -3.45 22.00
N THR A 461 3.14 -3.37 20.94
CA THR A 461 2.69 -4.54 20.17
C THR A 461 3.81 -5.22 19.40
N LEU A 462 4.94 -4.54 19.22
CA LEU A 462 6.12 -5.09 18.53
C LEU A 462 6.87 -6.12 19.39
N ILE A 463 6.78 -6.01 20.73
CA ILE A 463 7.54 -6.86 21.66
C ILE A 463 7.11 -8.33 21.58
N SER A 464 5.85 -8.61 21.26
CA SER A 464 5.34 -9.98 21.11
C SER A 464 5.62 -10.59 19.74
N LYS A 465 6.14 -9.81 18.79
CA LYS A 465 6.33 -10.21 17.38
C LYS A 465 7.78 -10.26 16.95
N TYR A 466 8.65 -9.51 17.61
CA TYR A 466 10.07 -9.43 17.29
C TYR A 466 10.92 -9.63 18.54
N ASP A 467 12.07 -10.28 18.37
CA ASP A 467 13.12 -10.30 19.39
C ASP A 467 13.88 -8.98 19.36
N ILE A 468 13.26 -7.95 19.95
CA ILE A 468 13.77 -6.57 19.97
C ILE A 468 15.11 -6.46 20.72
N LEU A 469 15.37 -7.35 21.69
CA LEU A 469 16.59 -7.32 22.51
C LEU A 469 17.75 -8.13 21.91
N ALA A 470 17.53 -8.90 20.86
CA ALA A 470 18.60 -9.62 20.15
C ALA A 470 19.84 -8.76 19.86
N PRO A 471 19.72 -7.53 19.29
CA PRO A 471 20.86 -6.67 19.03
C PRO A 471 21.36 -5.87 20.26
N ALA A 472 20.76 -6.01 21.45
CA ALA A 472 21.11 -5.18 22.60
C ALA A 472 22.46 -5.58 23.22
N LYS A 473 23.32 -4.59 23.48
CA LYS A 473 24.56 -4.75 24.25
C LYS A 473 24.26 -5.03 25.73
N GLU A 474 25.17 -5.70 26.43
CA GLU A 474 25.09 -5.78 27.89
C GLU A 474 25.11 -4.36 28.50
N GLY A 475 24.16 -4.06 29.38
CA GLY A 475 24.00 -2.74 29.99
C GLY A 475 23.29 -1.69 29.12
N ALA A 476 22.74 -2.07 27.97
CA ALA A 476 22.06 -1.15 27.06
C ALA A 476 20.83 -0.49 27.70
N ILE A 477 20.54 0.74 27.27
CA ILE A 477 19.34 1.48 27.65
C ILE A 477 18.19 1.05 26.75
N VAL A 478 17.08 0.63 27.33
CA VAL A 478 15.85 0.29 26.59
C VAL A 478 14.73 1.17 27.10
N ILE A 479 14.10 1.94 26.22
CA ILE A 479 12.92 2.72 26.58
C ILE A 479 11.67 2.14 25.91
N LEU A 480 10.59 2.07 26.69
CA LEU A 480 9.29 1.61 26.23
C LEU A 480 8.26 2.75 26.36
N ASN A 481 7.71 3.18 25.22
CA ASN A 481 6.58 4.09 25.22
C ASN A 481 5.30 3.31 25.53
N THR A 482 4.75 3.50 26.72
CA THR A 482 3.62 2.72 27.22
C THR A 482 2.85 3.47 28.30
N ASN A 483 1.55 3.17 28.42
CA ASN A 483 0.71 3.58 29.54
C ASN A 483 0.76 2.59 30.71
N TRP A 484 1.63 1.58 30.66
CA TRP A 484 1.77 0.55 31.70
C TRP A 484 2.49 1.11 32.93
N THR A 485 2.09 0.65 34.10
CA THR A 485 2.82 0.90 35.35
C THR A 485 4.00 -0.06 35.50
N THR A 486 4.86 0.14 36.50
CA THR A 486 5.95 -0.80 36.81
C THR A 486 5.45 -2.21 37.12
N ASP A 487 4.30 -2.33 37.80
CA ASP A 487 3.70 -3.60 38.18
C ASP A 487 3.11 -4.35 36.99
N ASP A 488 2.57 -3.61 36.02
CA ASP A 488 2.01 -4.17 34.78
C ASP A 488 3.08 -4.91 33.96
N LEU A 489 4.35 -4.51 34.05
CA LEU A 489 5.45 -5.11 33.29
C LEU A 489 5.61 -6.60 33.57
N GLU A 490 5.29 -7.05 34.79
CA GLU A 490 5.40 -8.46 35.18
C GLU A 490 4.39 -9.37 34.48
N THR A 491 3.27 -8.81 34.03
CA THR A 491 2.21 -9.59 33.38
C THR A 491 2.15 -9.35 31.87
N LYS A 492 2.55 -8.16 31.41
CA LYS A 492 2.43 -7.75 30.01
C LYS A 492 3.68 -7.99 29.18
N LEU A 493 4.88 -7.99 29.77
CA LEU A 493 6.11 -8.31 29.02
C LEU A 493 6.27 -9.83 28.83
N PRO A 494 6.56 -10.30 27.60
CA PRO A 494 6.87 -11.70 27.36
C PRO A 494 8.04 -12.21 28.21
N ASN A 495 8.00 -13.50 28.58
CA ASN A 495 9.06 -14.13 29.38
C ASN A 495 10.44 -13.98 28.74
N ASP A 496 10.52 -14.17 27.42
CA ASP A 496 11.79 -14.06 26.68
C ASP A 496 12.41 -12.67 26.80
N PHE A 497 11.58 -11.62 26.69
CA PHE A 497 12.01 -10.23 26.86
C PHE A 497 12.52 -9.98 28.27
N ARG A 498 11.76 -10.40 29.29
CA ARG A 498 12.14 -10.23 30.71
C ARG A 498 13.43 -10.98 31.05
N TYR A 499 13.54 -12.22 30.59
CA TYR A 499 14.74 -13.04 30.78
C TYR A 499 15.98 -12.39 30.14
N GLU A 500 15.89 -11.97 28.87
CA GLU A 500 17.02 -11.33 28.17
C GLU A 500 17.34 -9.95 28.78
N ALA A 501 16.34 -9.18 29.21
CA ALA A 501 16.54 -7.91 29.88
C ALA A 501 17.35 -8.08 31.18
N PHE A 502 17.01 -9.06 32.00
CA PHE A 502 17.76 -9.35 33.23
C PHE A 502 19.17 -9.88 32.92
N LYS A 503 19.27 -10.89 32.04
CA LYS A 503 20.54 -11.53 31.69
C LYS A 503 21.58 -10.55 31.14
N ARG A 504 21.13 -9.61 30.29
CA ARG A 504 21.98 -8.58 29.69
C ARG A 504 22.09 -7.31 30.54
N LYS A 505 21.55 -7.30 31.77
CA LYS A 505 21.56 -6.14 32.68
C LYS A 505 21.04 -4.86 32.02
N ILE A 506 19.95 -4.98 31.27
CA ILE A 506 19.33 -3.87 30.55
C ILE A 506 18.87 -2.79 31.53
N LYS A 507 19.17 -1.53 31.20
CA LYS A 507 18.63 -0.36 31.90
C LYS A 507 17.27 -0.01 31.29
N LEU A 508 16.20 -0.59 31.83
CA LEU A 508 14.85 -0.43 31.31
C LEU A 508 14.21 0.88 31.80
N TYR A 509 13.62 1.64 30.88
CA TYR A 509 12.84 2.83 31.16
C TYR A 509 11.45 2.72 30.53
N ILE A 510 10.44 3.29 31.20
CA ILE A 510 9.09 3.43 30.67
C ILE A 510 8.69 4.91 30.63
N ILE A 511 7.91 5.29 29.63
CA ILE A 511 7.33 6.63 29.50
C ILE A 511 5.96 6.55 28.82
N ASP A 512 4.97 7.30 29.31
CA ASP A 512 3.72 7.51 28.56
C ASP A 512 3.80 8.84 27.80
N ALA A 513 4.42 8.81 26.61
CA ALA A 513 4.61 10.02 25.83
C ALA A 513 3.28 10.65 25.39
N ASN A 514 2.23 9.84 25.18
CA ASN A 514 0.91 10.35 24.81
C ASN A 514 0.33 11.20 25.95
N LYS A 515 0.42 10.69 27.19
CA LYS A 515 -0.02 11.43 28.38
C LYS A 515 0.77 12.72 28.57
N VAL A 516 2.08 12.71 28.39
CA VAL A 516 2.92 13.93 28.51
C VAL A 516 2.47 15.00 27.51
N VAL A 517 2.25 14.64 26.24
CA VAL A 517 1.78 15.61 25.23
C VAL A 517 0.39 16.14 25.57
N HIS A 518 -0.50 15.28 26.03
CA HIS A 518 -1.84 15.67 26.47
C HIS A 518 -1.81 16.62 27.67
N ASP A 519 -0.98 16.34 28.68
CA ASP A 519 -0.83 17.17 29.88
C ASP A 519 -0.22 18.55 29.56
N LEU A 520 0.54 18.66 28.47
CA LEU A 520 1.04 19.93 27.92
C LEU A 520 -0.01 20.70 27.08
N GLY A 521 -1.20 20.12 26.84
CA GLY A 521 -2.27 20.72 26.04
C GLY A 521 -1.99 20.75 24.54
N MET A 522 -1.11 19.86 24.06
CA MET A 522 -0.69 19.79 22.66
C MET A 522 -1.37 18.62 21.93
N ASN A 523 -1.46 18.69 20.60
CA ASN A 523 -1.97 17.57 19.80
C ASN A 523 -0.98 16.40 19.84
N VAL A 524 -1.45 15.22 20.26
CA VAL A 524 -0.65 13.99 20.41
C VAL A 524 -0.01 13.55 19.11
N ASP A 525 -0.77 13.51 18.01
CA ASP A 525 -0.29 13.00 16.72
C ASP A 525 0.83 13.86 16.14
N ASP A 526 0.79 15.17 16.41
CA ASP A 526 1.78 16.12 15.92
C ASP A 526 3.05 16.17 16.81
N HIS A 527 2.92 15.93 18.12
CA HIS A 527 3.97 16.27 19.09
C HIS A 527 4.52 15.10 19.92
N ILE A 528 4.00 13.88 19.78
CA ILE A 528 4.57 12.70 20.46
C ILE A 528 6.04 12.48 20.12
N SER A 529 6.42 12.79 18.89
CA SER A 529 7.80 12.73 18.41
C SER A 529 8.76 13.59 19.25
N LEU A 530 8.31 14.77 19.70
CA LEU A 530 9.13 15.68 20.51
C LEU A 530 9.47 15.06 21.87
N ILE A 531 8.49 14.45 22.54
CA ILE A 531 8.70 13.85 23.87
C ILE A 531 9.68 12.67 23.80
N LEU A 532 9.55 11.82 22.77
CA LEU A 532 10.47 10.70 22.57
C LEU A 532 11.89 11.17 22.21
N GLN A 533 12.04 12.28 21.47
CA GLN A 533 13.34 12.93 21.23
C GLN A 533 13.96 13.44 22.52
N ILE A 534 13.18 14.13 23.35
CA ILE A 534 13.63 14.65 24.65
C ILE A 534 14.12 13.48 25.51
N ALA A 535 13.34 12.39 25.59
CA ALA A 535 13.73 11.20 26.35
C ALA A 535 15.03 10.56 25.81
N PHE A 536 15.18 10.43 24.49
CA PHE A 536 16.41 9.94 23.85
C PHE A 536 17.62 10.80 24.21
N LEU A 537 17.53 12.11 23.99
CA LEU A 537 18.61 13.05 24.25
C LEU A 537 18.95 13.06 25.74
N ARG A 538 17.95 13.09 26.62
CA ARG A 538 18.13 13.09 28.08
C ARG A 538 18.93 11.87 28.55
N LEU A 539 18.53 10.67 28.11
CA LEU A 539 19.20 9.43 28.49
C LEU A 539 20.62 9.35 27.91
N THR A 540 20.79 9.73 26.65
CA THR A 540 22.07 9.64 25.94
C THR A 540 23.09 10.67 26.45
N ILE A 541 22.66 11.92 26.70
CA ILE A 541 23.50 13.02 27.21
C ILE A 541 23.95 12.73 28.65
N ASN A 542 23.02 12.26 29.51
CA ASN A 542 23.33 11.93 30.90
C ASN A 542 24.36 10.80 30.99
N GLU A 543 24.19 9.73 30.20
CA GLU A 543 25.15 8.62 30.17
C GLU A 543 26.51 9.06 29.61
N ALA A 544 26.51 9.94 28.61
CA ALA A 544 27.72 10.51 28.05
C ALA A 544 28.38 11.59 28.94
N LYS A 545 27.77 11.95 30.07
CA LYS A 545 28.21 13.02 31.00
C LYS A 545 28.47 14.35 30.27
N ILE A 546 27.69 14.65 29.23
CA ILE A 546 27.87 15.86 28.43
C ILE A 546 27.19 17.01 29.14
N ASN A 547 27.95 18.04 29.52
CA ASN A 547 27.44 19.19 30.26
C ASN A 547 26.81 20.22 29.30
N CYS A 548 25.64 19.91 28.73
CA CYS A 548 24.86 20.80 27.85
C CYS A 548 23.41 20.98 28.32
N GLY A 549 22.87 22.19 28.14
CA GLY A 549 21.44 22.43 28.31
C GLY A 549 20.67 21.74 27.19
N LEU A 550 19.79 20.80 27.55
CA LEU A 550 18.95 20.07 26.60
C LEU A 550 18.06 21.02 25.79
N GLU A 551 17.59 22.08 26.44
CA GLU A 551 16.74 23.13 25.86
C GLU A 551 17.47 23.94 24.79
N ASP A 552 18.74 24.30 25.01
CA ASP A 552 19.56 25.01 24.03
C ASP A 552 19.77 24.16 22.76
N ALA A 553 20.01 22.85 22.93
CA ALA A 553 20.19 21.92 21.83
C ALA A 553 18.90 21.69 21.02
N LEU A 554 17.74 21.77 21.66
CA LEU A 554 16.43 21.66 21.02
C LEU A 554 16.00 22.97 20.35
N LEU A 555 16.36 24.12 20.91
CA LEU A 555 16.08 25.44 20.32
C LEU A 555 16.74 25.61 18.94
N GLU A 556 17.96 25.07 18.76
CA GLU A 556 18.67 25.09 17.46
C GLU A 556 17.94 24.32 16.32
N LEU A 557 16.88 23.57 16.64
CA LEU A 557 16.06 22.85 15.66
C LEU A 557 14.95 23.71 15.02
N TYR A 558 14.49 24.75 15.71
CA TYR A 558 13.32 25.52 15.31
C TYR A 558 13.74 26.90 14.79
N ASP A 559 14.03 27.00 13.49
CA ASP A 559 14.21 28.28 12.79
C ASP A 559 12.83 28.97 12.65
N GLY A 560 12.51 29.98 13.46
CA GLY A 560 11.21 30.66 13.41
C GLY A 560 11.12 31.99 14.16
N ASN A 561 10.13 32.82 13.79
CA ASN A 561 9.95 34.20 14.26
C ASN A 561 9.49 34.39 15.73
N ASN A 562 9.45 33.34 16.57
CA ASN A 562 8.95 33.38 17.96
C ASN A 562 9.83 32.58 18.96
N GLU A 563 11.14 32.84 19.01
CA GLU A 563 12.11 32.10 19.88
C GLU A 563 11.70 32.01 21.36
N LYS A 564 11.08 33.06 21.92
CA LYS A 564 10.71 33.10 23.35
C LYS A 564 9.58 32.14 23.72
N GLU A 565 8.58 32.01 22.86
CA GLU A 565 7.41 31.16 23.11
C GLU A 565 7.76 29.68 22.93
N LEU A 566 8.56 29.37 21.90
CA LEU A 566 9.14 28.05 21.67
C LEU A 566 10.02 27.59 22.84
N SER A 567 10.85 28.49 23.40
CA SER A 567 11.71 28.18 24.56
C SER A 567 10.91 27.78 25.80
N LEU A 568 9.78 28.45 26.08
CA LEU A 568 8.90 28.12 27.20
C LEU A 568 8.26 26.74 27.03
N ILE A 569 7.73 26.44 25.84
CA ILE A 569 7.10 25.14 25.53
C ILE A 569 8.13 24.01 25.65
N LEU A 570 9.34 24.20 25.12
CA LEU A 570 10.42 23.22 25.23
C LEU A 570 10.84 23.00 26.68
N HIS A 571 10.93 24.06 27.49
CA HIS A 571 11.24 23.95 28.91
C HIS A 571 10.17 23.12 29.66
N SER A 572 8.89 23.42 29.44
CA SER A 572 7.79 22.64 30.01
C SER A 572 7.81 21.19 29.54
N ALA A 573 8.05 20.95 28.25
CA ALA A 573 8.13 19.60 27.71
C ALA A 573 9.29 18.79 28.31
N VAL A 574 10.45 19.41 28.51
CA VAL A 574 11.60 18.77 29.17
C VAL A 574 11.27 18.41 30.62
N GLN A 575 10.65 19.33 31.38
CA GLN A 575 10.27 19.08 32.76
C GLN A 575 9.24 17.96 32.91
N GLU A 576 8.18 17.96 32.09
CA GLU A 576 7.15 16.91 32.16
C GLU A 576 7.70 15.56 31.67
N THR A 577 8.59 15.56 30.67
CA THR A 577 9.28 14.33 30.25
C THR A 577 10.15 13.76 31.36
N ASP A 578 10.92 14.61 32.07
CA ASP A 578 11.75 14.19 33.20
C ASP A 578 10.92 13.61 34.35
N LYS A 579 9.71 14.12 34.59
CA LYS A 579 8.78 13.58 35.60
C LYS A 579 8.17 12.25 35.18
N ALA A 580 7.87 12.09 33.89
CA ALA A 580 7.21 10.90 33.36
C ALA A 580 8.18 9.73 33.12
N LEU A 581 9.44 10.01 32.83
CA LEU A 581 10.45 9.01 32.53
C LEU A 581 10.83 8.22 33.78
N THR A 582 10.45 6.94 33.82
CA THR A 582 10.63 6.09 35.00
C THR A 582 11.63 4.98 34.72
N PHE A 583 12.68 4.89 35.55
CA PHE A 583 13.61 3.76 35.53
C PHE A 583 13.00 2.54 36.21
N VAL A 584 13.15 1.36 35.59
CA VAL A 584 12.64 0.08 36.10
C VAL A 584 13.82 -0.86 36.29
N GLU A 585 14.07 -1.26 37.53
CA GLU A 585 15.08 -2.26 37.84
C GLU A 585 14.52 -3.67 37.56
N PRO A 586 15.12 -4.46 36.64
CA PRO A 586 14.68 -5.82 36.35
C PRO A 586 14.69 -6.71 37.61
N PRO A 587 13.55 -7.26 38.05
CA PRO A 587 13.48 -8.04 39.28
C PRO A 587 14.29 -9.34 39.20
N PRO A 588 14.87 -9.83 40.32
CA PRO A 588 15.63 -11.10 40.36
C PRO A 588 14.86 -12.33 39.85
N ALA A 589 13.52 -12.30 39.96
CA ALA A 589 12.65 -13.37 39.47
C ALA A 589 12.76 -13.58 37.95
N TRP A 590 13.18 -12.57 37.18
CA TRP A 590 13.32 -12.67 35.73
C TRP A 590 14.46 -13.62 35.30
N GLN A 591 15.39 -13.92 36.20
CA GLN A 591 16.53 -14.81 35.93
C GLN A 591 16.12 -16.27 35.68
N ILE A 592 15.02 -16.71 36.31
CA ILE A 592 14.58 -18.12 36.34
C ILE A 592 13.39 -18.40 35.41
N LEU A 593 13.02 -17.44 34.57
CA LEU A 593 11.92 -17.60 33.61
C LEU A 593 12.30 -18.61 32.51
N GLU A 594 11.37 -19.49 32.16
CA GLU A 594 11.51 -20.37 31.01
C GLU A 594 11.32 -19.60 29.71
N LYS A 595 12.23 -19.83 28.76
CA LYS A 595 12.12 -19.27 27.41
C LYS A 595 11.05 -19.99 26.59
N SER A 596 10.40 -19.27 25.69
CA SER A 596 9.47 -19.88 24.75
C SER A 596 10.20 -20.78 23.74
N GLU A 597 9.50 -21.81 23.25
CA GLU A 597 10.02 -22.68 22.18
C GLU A 597 10.03 -21.99 20.80
N HIS A 598 9.29 -20.88 20.65
CA HIS A 598 9.16 -20.16 19.38
C HIS A 598 10.19 -19.03 19.27
N THR A 599 11.04 -19.08 18.24
CA THR A 599 12.01 -18.02 17.97
C THR A 599 11.36 -16.85 17.24
N LEU A 600 11.35 -15.68 17.87
CA LEU A 600 10.89 -14.44 17.23
C LEU A 600 11.97 -13.90 16.26
N PRO A 601 11.58 -13.28 15.13
CA PRO A 601 12.52 -12.61 14.24
C PRO A 601 13.20 -11.42 14.92
N SER A 602 14.51 -11.27 14.74
CA SER A 602 15.31 -10.17 15.32
C SER A 602 15.41 -8.93 14.43
N PHE A 603 15.00 -9.05 13.16
CA PHE A 603 15.00 -7.98 12.17
C PHE A 603 13.71 -8.02 11.36
N ILE A 604 13.31 -6.87 10.82
CA ILE A 604 12.18 -6.77 9.89
C ILE A 604 12.64 -7.01 8.44
N ASN A 605 11.70 -7.42 7.58
CA ASN A 605 11.98 -7.61 6.16
C ASN A 605 11.83 -6.28 5.43
N SER A 606 12.86 -5.87 4.67
CA SER A 606 12.80 -4.66 3.86
C SER A 606 11.96 -4.91 2.61
N ASN A 607 10.72 -4.43 2.56
CA ASN A 607 9.83 -4.58 1.38
C ASN A 607 9.31 -3.24 0.82
N SER A 608 9.69 -2.12 1.45
CA SER A 608 9.47 -0.76 0.94
C SER A 608 10.66 0.16 1.23
N PHE A 609 10.78 1.26 0.50
CA PHE A 609 11.77 2.32 0.76
C PHE A 609 11.22 3.51 1.54
N GLY A 610 9.93 3.50 1.84
CA GLY A 610 9.27 4.56 2.59
C GLY A 610 7.92 4.10 3.10
N LYS A 611 7.18 5.03 3.69
CA LYS A 611 5.83 4.74 4.19
C LYS A 611 4.95 4.17 3.07
N SER A 612 4.07 3.25 3.43
CA SER A 612 3.00 2.80 2.54
C SER A 612 2.10 4.00 2.21
N ILE A 613 2.11 4.43 0.95
CA ILE A 613 1.28 5.55 0.45
C ILE A 613 -0.11 5.03 0.02
N ASP A 614 -0.57 3.91 0.57
CA ASP A 614 -1.98 3.51 0.45
C ASP A 614 -2.91 4.35 1.33
N LEU A 615 -2.36 5.30 2.10
CA LEU A 615 -3.06 6.57 2.31
C LEU A 615 -2.77 7.44 1.09
N GLN A 616 -3.57 7.27 0.02
CA GLN A 616 -3.81 8.38 -0.90
C GLN A 616 -3.99 9.63 -0.02
N LEU A 617 -3.29 10.73 -0.32
CA LEU A 617 -3.77 12.04 0.10
C LEU A 617 -5.17 12.14 -0.49
N LEU A 618 -6.18 11.68 0.27
CA LEU A 618 -7.58 11.72 -0.11
C LEU A 618 -7.81 13.17 -0.44
N VAL A 619 -7.95 13.45 -1.73
CA VAL A 619 -8.20 14.81 -2.18
C VAL A 619 -9.58 15.13 -1.64
N LYS A 620 -9.63 15.79 -0.47
CA LYS A 620 -10.88 15.94 0.26
C LYS A 620 -11.94 16.58 -0.63
N PRO A 621 -13.22 16.23 -0.47
CA PRO A 621 -14.31 16.98 -1.06
C PRO A 621 -14.16 18.47 -0.74
N LYS A 622 -14.59 19.31 -1.67
CA LYS A 622 -14.50 20.77 -1.52
C LYS A 622 -15.82 21.42 -1.86
N LEU A 623 -16.23 22.39 -1.05
CA LEU A 623 -17.28 23.33 -1.43
C LEU A 623 -16.81 24.11 -2.68
N GLY A 624 -17.68 24.14 -3.68
CA GLY A 624 -17.45 24.75 -4.98
C GLY A 624 -18.43 25.88 -5.25
N SER A 625 -18.07 26.79 -6.15
CA SER A 625 -19.00 27.81 -6.62
C SER A 625 -19.76 27.35 -7.87
N TRP A 626 -21.00 27.81 -8.03
CA TRP A 626 -21.78 27.58 -9.24
C TRP A 626 -21.09 28.09 -10.51
N HIS A 627 -20.27 29.16 -10.42
CA HIS A 627 -19.48 29.66 -11.54
C HIS A 627 -18.49 28.61 -12.06
N THR A 628 -17.87 27.84 -11.15
CA THR A 628 -16.90 26.78 -11.51
C THR A 628 -17.61 25.64 -12.23
N ALA A 629 -18.77 25.22 -11.71
CA ALA A 629 -19.58 24.17 -12.34
C ALA A 629 -20.06 24.59 -13.74
N ILE A 630 -20.57 25.81 -13.89
CA ILE A 630 -21.01 26.35 -15.18
C ILE A 630 -19.84 26.50 -16.16
N ARG A 631 -18.67 26.99 -15.71
CA ARG A 631 -17.48 27.09 -16.55
C ARG A 631 -17.08 25.72 -17.11
N ASN A 632 -17.06 24.69 -16.27
CA ASN A 632 -16.72 23.34 -16.71
C ASN A 632 -17.78 22.79 -17.69
N ALA A 633 -19.05 23.10 -17.47
CA ALA A 633 -20.15 22.68 -18.35
C ALA A 633 -20.20 23.44 -19.68
N LEU A 634 -19.76 24.70 -19.74
CA LEU A 634 -19.71 25.51 -20.98
C LEU A 634 -18.51 25.15 -21.86
N PHE A 635 -17.36 24.80 -21.26
CA PHE A 635 -16.11 24.50 -21.97
C PHE A 635 -15.72 23.02 -21.80
N LYS A 636 -16.60 22.12 -22.27
CA LYS A 636 -16.53 20.69 -21.95
C LYS A 636 -15.24 20.02 -22.42
N GLU A 637 -14.74 20.41 -23.59
CA GLU A 637 -13.52 19.88 -24.21
C GLU A 637 -12.26 20.29 -23.45
N ALA A 638 -12.25 21.52 -22.88
CA ALA A 638 -11.10 22.05 -22.15
C ALA A 638 -10.96 21.45 -20.75
N PHE A 639 -12.08 21.05 -20.13
CA PHE A 639 -12.13 20.55 -18.76
C PHE A 639 -12.54 19.08 -18.65
N GLY A 640 -12.67 18.36 -19.76
CA GLY A 640 -13.06 16.94 -19.77
C GLY A 640 -14.42 16.68 -19.12
N PHE A 641 -15.36 17.61 -19.25
CA PHE A 641 -16.67 17.51 -18.61
C PHE A 641 -17.54 16.44 -19.27
N SER A 642 -18.01 15.49 -18.49
CA SER A 642 -18.95 14.45 -18.91
C SER A 642 -20.17 14.42 -17.98
N ASN A 643 -21.38 14.36 -18.55
CA ASN A 643 -22.60 14.18 -17.78
C ASN A 643 -22.88 12.67 -17.64
N ILE A 644 -22.40 12.07 -16.55
CA ILE A 644 -22.55 10.64 -16.26
C ILE A 644 -23.44 10.49 -15.03
N GLN A 645 -24.34 9.52 -15.07
CA GLN A 645 -25.21 9.21 -13.94
C GLN A 645 -24.59 8.14 -13.05
N ARG A 646 -24.52 8.41 -11.75
CA ARG A 646 -23.90 7.53 -10.74
C ARG A 646 -22.50 7.03 -11.16
N PRO A 647 -21.54 7.93 -11.46
CA PRO A 647 -20.16 7.54 -11.78
C PRO A 647 -19.45 6.85 -10.61
N ASP A 648 -20.03 6.90 -9.40
CA ASP A 648 -19.57 6.22 -8.20
C ASP A 648 -19.71 4.68 -8.25
N VAL A 649 -20.58 4.15 -9.13
CA VAL A 649 -20.80 2.70 -9.27
C VAL A 649 -20.12 2.13 -10.52
N GLY A 650 -19.55 0.93 -10.39
CA GLY A 650 -18.88 0.23 -11.50
C GLY A 650 -19.82 -0.60 -12.39
N GLU A 651 -21.09 -0.77 -11.98
CA GLU A 651 -22.11 -1.49 -12.74
C GLU A 651 -22.86 -0.53 -13.69
N LYS A 652 -23.34 -1.04 -14.83
CA LYS A 652 -24.10 -0.24 -15.80
C LYS A 652 -25.47 0.14 -15.22
N THR A 653 -25.79 1.42 -15.23
CA THR A 653 -27.06 1.96 -14.75
C THR A 653 -27.96 2.42 -15.90
N PHE A 654 -29.27 2.46 -15.64
CA PHE A 654 -30.29 2.90 -16.59
C PHE A 654 -31.29 3.84 -15.89
N VAL A 655 -31.86 4.79 -16.62
CA VAL A 655 -33.03 5.57 -16.18
C VAL A 655 -34.26 4.98 -16.82
N ILE A 656 -35.21 4.57 -15.99
CA ILE A 656 -36.50 4.02 -16.41
C ILE A 656 -37.63 4.87 -15.85
N THR A 657 -38.81 4.83 -16.46
CA THR A 657 -39.92 5.72 -16.10
C THR A 657 -41.10 4.91 -15.58
N VAL A 658 -41.69 5.30 -14.46
CA VAL A 658 -42.88 4.63 -13.90
C VAL A 658 -44.05 4.74 -14.87
N SER A 659 -44.58 3.61 -15.34
CA SER A 659 -45.75 3.53 -16.22
C SER A 659 -47.03 3.18 -15.47
N GLU A 660 -46.94 2.35 -14.42
CA GLU A 660 -48.06 1.99 -13.54
C GLU A 660 -47.56 1.87 -12.10
N ASN A 661 -48.37 2.28 -11.13
CA ASN A 661 -48.16 1.99 -9.71
C ASN A 661 -49.52 1.73 -9.06
N ARG A 662 -49.81 0.46 -8.76
CA ARG A 662 -51.14 -0.02 -8.37
C ARG A 662 -51.07 -0.88 -7.11
N ARG A 663 -51.87 -0.50 -6.11
CA ARG A 663 -52.07 -1.29 -4.90
C ARG A 663 -52.79 -2.61 -5.22
N LEU A 664 -52.27 -3.73 -4.71
CA LEU A 664 -52.85 -5.06 -4.86
C LEU A 664 -53.69 -5.50 -3.64
N THR A 665 -53.43 -4.94 -2.47
CA THR A 665 -54.19 -5.25 -1.24
C THR A 665 -55.35 -4.28 -1.02
N PRO A 666 -56.46 -4.69 -0.38
CA PRO A 666 -57.53 -3.78 -0.01
C PRO A 666 -57.03 -2.61 0.85
N THR A 667 -57.65 -1.43 0.72
CA THR A 667 -57.30 -0.22 1.50
C THR A 667 -57.53 -0.40 3.00
N SER A 668 -58.44 -1.30 3.38
CA SER A 668 -58.69 -1.71 4.76
C SER A 668 -57.62 -2.62 5.36
N TYR A 669 -56.66 -3.10 4.54
CA TYR A 669 -55.57 -3.94 5.01
C TYR A 669 -54.35 -3.11 5.39
N ASP A 670 -53.71 -3.49 6.50
CA ASP A 670 -52.53 -2.82 7.05
C ASP A 670 -51.30 -2.98 6.14
N ARG A 671 -51.11 -4.15 5.53
CA ARG A 671 -49.98 -4.37 4.63
C ARG A 671 -50.24 -3.81 3.24
N TYR A 672 -49.38 -2.91 2.83
CA TYR A 672 -49.42 -2.32 1.49
C TYR A 672 -48.52 -3.11 0.53
N LEU A 673 -49.15 -3.95 -0.28
CA LEU A 673 -48.51 -4.64 -1.41
C LEU A 673 -48.96 -3.96 -2.70
N PHE A 674 -48.03 -3.73 -3.61
CA PHE A 674 -48.29 -3.04 -4.87
C PHE A 674 -47.50 -3.63 -6.02
N HIS A 675 -48.09 -3.50 -7.19
CA HIS A 675 -47.49 -3.76 -8.48
C HIS A 675 -46.98 -2.42 -9.03
N ILE A 676 -45.75 -2.40 -9.52
CA ILE A 676 -45.18 -1.21 -10.17
C ILE A 676 -44.52 -1.62 -11.47
N GLU A 677 -44.82 -0.86 -12.53
CA GLU A 677 -44.27 -1.06 -13.85
C GLU A 677 -43.39 0.12 -14.24
N PHE A 678 -42.35 -0.17 -15.02
CA PHE A 678 -41.48 0.84 -15.59
C PHE A 678 -41.35 0.64 -17.10
N ASP A 679 -41.54 1.73 -17.85
CA ASP A 679 -41.21 1.84 -19.26
C ASP A 679 -39.68 1.91 -19.44
N VAL A 680 -39.17 1.01 -20.27
CA VAL A 680 -37.75 0.90 -20.62
C VAL A 680 -37.46 1.25 -22.08
N THR A 681 -38.45 1.80 -22.82
CA THR A 681 -38.32 2.18 -24.23
C THR A 681 -37.13 3.14 -24.43
N GLY A 682 -36.26 2.80 -25.39
CA GLY A 682 -35.08 3.63 -25.73
C GLY A 682 -33.93 3.59 -24.73
N THR A 683 -34.06 2.90 -23.60
CA THR A 683 -33.00 2.81 -22.57
C THR A 683 -31.92 1.76 -22.90
N GLY A 684 -32.27 0.77 -23.73
CA GLY A 684 -31.41 -0.38 -24.03
C GLY A 684 -31.29 -1.38 -22.88
N LEU A 685 -32.12 -1.28 -21.83
CA LEU A 685 -32.15 -2.22 -20.72
C LEU A 685 -32.63 -3.60 -21.21
N LYS A 686 -31.82 -4.62 -20.95
CA LYS A 686 -32.13 -6.04 -21.20
C LYS A 686 -31.98 -6.80 -19.90
N TYR A 687 -32.90 -7.74 -19.67
CA TYR A 687 -32.89 -8.58 -18.48
C TYR A 687 -33.37 -9.99 -18.83
N ASP A 688 -32.82 -10.98 -18.13
CA ASP A 688 -33.19 -12.38 -18.21
C ASP A 688 -34.16 -12.77 -17.10
N LEU A 689 -34.80 -13.93 -17.26
CA LEU A 689 -35.75 -14.45 -16.27
C LEU A 689 -35.08 -14.72 -14.92
N GLY A 690 -35.79 -14.29 -13.87
CA GLY A 690 -35.39 -14.40 -12.47
C GLY A 690 -34.24 -13.48 -12.04
N GLU A 691 -33.73 -12.62 -12.93
CA GLU A 691 -32.85 -11.53 -12.52
C GLU A 691 -33.59 -10.52 -11.62
N ALA A 692 -32.80 -9.74 -10.88
CA ALA A 692 -33.34 -8.72 -9.99
C ALA A 692 -33.01 -7.31 -10.50
N LEU A 693 -33.99 -6.42 -10.39
CA LEU A 693 -33.82 -4.99 -10.65
C LEU A 693 -33.23 -4.33 -9.39
N GLY A 694 -32.00 -3.84 -9.50
CA GLY A 694 -31.35 -3.04 -8.47
C GLY A 694 -31.87 -1.62 -8.51
N VAL A 695 -32.78 -1.26 -7.60
CA VAL A 695 -33.35 0.08 -7.51
C VAL A 695 -32.51 0.95 -6.58
N TYR A 696 -32.03 2.08 -7.08
CA TYR A 696 -31.36 3.10 -6.26
C TYR A 696 -32.43 4.00 -5.64
N GLY A 697 -32.83 3.66 -4.41
CA GLY A 697 -33.81 4.44 -3.66
C GLY A 697 -33.27 5.80 -3.22
N HIS A 698 -34.17 6.74 -2.98
CA HIS A 698 -33.82 8.05 -2.42
C HIS A 698 -34.29 8.15 -0.97
N ASN A 699 -33.59 8.97 -0.18
CA ASN A 699 -34.11 9.40 1.12
C ASN A 699 -35.36 10.26 0.95
N ASP A 700 -36.20 10.31 1.99
CA ASP A 700 -37.40 11.15 1.97
C ASP A 700 -37.00 12.63 1.89
N PRO A 701 -37.44 13.39 0.86
CA PRO A 701 -37.04 14.78 0.70
C PRO A 701 -37.40 15.69 1.88
N LYS A 702 -38.47 15.38 2.63
CA LYS A 702 -38.86 16.19 3.78
C LYS A 702 -37.90 15.96 4.93
N GLU A 703 -37.60 14.70 5.25
CA GLU A 703 -36.66 14.35 6.32
C GLU A 703 -35.25 14.89 6.03
N VAL A 704 -34.81 14.87 4.76
CA VAL A 704 -33.52 15.48 4.36
C VAL A 704 -33.53 16.99 4.58
N ASN A 705 -34.57 17.70 4.14
CA ASN A 705 -34.63 19.16 4.32
C ASN A 705 -34.67 19.55 5.79
N GLU A 706 -35.43 18.84 6.62
CA GLU A 706 -35.45 19.02 8.08
C GLU A 706 -34.06 18.82 8.68
N PHE A 707 -33.35 17.74 8.28
CA PHE A 707 -31.97 17.50 8.72
C PHE A 707 -31.00 18.61 8.28
N LEU A 708 -31.06 19.06 7.02
CA LEU A 708 -30.15 20.10 6.51
C LEU A 708 -30.38 21.44 7.22
N GLU A 709 -31.63 21.79 7.50
CA GLU A 709 -31.99 23.00 8.25
C GLU A 709 -31.44 22.92 9.69
N ASP A 710 -31.69 21.82 10.41
CA ASP A 710 -31.19 21.62 11.77
C ASP A 710 -29.66 21.57 11.84
N TYR A 711 -29.00 20.99 10.84
CA TYR A 711 -27.55 20.89 10.77
C TYR A 711 -26.88 22.22 10.35
N GLY A 712 -27.63 23.13 9.73
CA GLY A 712 -27.14 24.43 9.26
C GLY A 712 -26.44 24.37 7.90
N LEU A 713 -26.87 23.47 7.01
CA LEU A 713 -26.34 23.33 5.65
C LEU A 713 -27.30 23.92 4.62
N ASN A 714 -26.79 24.71 3.68
CA ASN A 714 -27.59 25.23 2.58
C ASN A 714 -27.78 24.15 1.50
N PRO A 715 -29.02 23.72 1.17
CA PRO A 715 -29.27 22.68 0.17
C PRO A 715 -28.71 23.00 -1.22
N ASP A 716 -28.61 24.27 -1.58
CA ASP A 716 -28.20 24.72 -2.92
C ASP A 716 -26.67 24.84 -3.11
N ASP A 717 -25.90 24.74 -2.02
CA ASP A 717 -24.44 24.80 -2.11
C ASP A 717 -23.90 23.61 -2.89
N LEU A 718 -22.83 23.82 -3.65
CA LEU A 718 -22.20 22.78 -4.45
C LEU A 718 -21.01 22.16 -3.72
N ILE A 719 -20.92 20.84 -3.78
CA ILE A 719 -19.78 20.07 -3.30
C ILE A 719 -19.18 19.25 -4.45
N SER A 720 -17.85 19.30 -4.55
CA SER A 720 -17.05 18.52 -5.50
C SER A 720 -16.42 17.35 -4.77
N ILE A 721 -16.82 16.13 -5.10
CA ILE A 721 -16.40 14.88 -4.46
C ILE A 721 -15.41 14.17 -5.40
N PRO A 722 -14.22 13.77 -4.95
CA PRO A 722 -13.28 13.02 -5.79
C PRO A 722 -13.84 11.63 -6.14
N ASN A 723 -13.48 11.10 -7.31
CA ASN A 723 -13.65 9.68 -7.58
C ASN A 723 -12.61 8.83 -6.81
N LYS A 724 -12.73 7.50 -6.87
CA LYS A 724 -11.84 6.56 -6.15
C LYS A 724 -10.34 6.68 -6.51
N GLU A 725 -10.03 7.22 -7.70
CA GLU A 725 -8.66 7.40 -8.18
C GLU A 725 -8.11 8.80 -7.88
N GLY A 726 -8.95 9.72 -7.40
CA GLY A 726 -8.58 11.09 -7.04
C GLY A 726 -8.29 12.02 -8.22
N ASP A 727 -8.49 11.58 -9.46
CA ASP A 727 -8.17 12.31 -10.69
C ASP A 727 -9.35 13.10 -11.26
N LYS A 728 -10.59 12.74 -10.88
CA LYS A 728 -11.83 13.40 -11.35
C LYS A 728 -12.73 13.77 -10.18
N PHE A 729 -13.54 14.82 -10.38
CA PHE A 729 -14.50 15.28 -9.39
C PHE A 729 -15.93 15.18 -9.90
N GLU A 730 -16.81 14.67 -9.05
CA GLU A 730 -18.26 14.74 -9.22
C GLU A 730 -18.78 15.97 -8.46
N THR A 731 -19.46 16.88 -9.16
CA THR A 731 -20.08 18.07 -8.55
C THR A 731 -21.59 17.87 -8.41
N LYS A 732 -22.12 18.06 -7.19
CA LYS A 732 -23.56 18.03 -6.89
C LYS A 732 -23.95 19.11 -5.89
N THR A 733 -25.24 19.41 -5.80
CA THR A 733 -25.78 20.19 -4.66
C THR A 733 -25.75 19.34 -3.38
N ILE A 734 -25.64 19.99 -2.22
CA ILE A 734 -25.77 19.32 -0.92
C ILE A 734 -27.08 18.55 -0.85
N TYR A 735 -28.19 19.15 -1.31
CA TYR A 735 -29.48 18.46 -1.39
C TYR A 735 -29.42 17.16 -2.19
N GLN A 736 -28.84 17.17 -3.39
CA GLN A 736 -28.71 15.95 -4.19
C GLN A 736 -27.86 14.88 -3.52
N VAL A 737 -26.78 15.27 -2.84
CA VAL A 737 -25.90 14.34 -2.12
C VAL A 737 -26.67 13.63 -0.99
N PHE A 738 -27.40 14.38 -0.17
CA PHE A 738 -28.14 13.80 0.95
C PHE A 738 -29.41 13.05 0.53
N VAL A 739 -30.03 13.39 -0.61
CA VAL A 739 -31.21 12.66 -1.12
C VAL A 739 -30.82 11.40 -1.87
N GLN A 740 -29.77 11.45 -2.71
CA GLN A 740 -29.49 10.41 -3.72
C GLN A 740 -28.25 9.57 -3.44
N ILE A 741 -27.31 10.07 -2.62
CA ILE A 741 -25.99 9.45 -2.43
C ILE A 741 -25.80 8.93 -1.02
N LEU A 742 -25.99 9.73 0.03
CA LEU A 742 -25.69 9.34 1.41
C LEU A 742 -26.84 8.59 2.08
N ASP A 743 -26.53 7.50 2.79
CA ASP A 743 -27.50 6.73 3.57
C ASP A 743 -27.67 7.33 4.98
N ILE A 744 -28.01 8.63 5.06
CA ILE A 744 -28.09 9.39 6.33
C ILE A 744 -29.13 8.82 7.31
N PHE A 745 -30.19 8.19 6.81
CA PHE A 745 -31.20 7.50 7.63
C PHE A 745 -30.94 5.99 7.72
N GLY A 746 -29.78 5.54 7.25
CA GLY A 746 -29.30 4.17 7.36
C GLY A 746 -28.64 3.88 8.69
N ARG A 747 -28.16 2.64 8.83
CA ARG A 747 -27.56 2.14 10.07
C ARG A 747 -26.05 2.43 10.14
N PRO A 748 -25.56 3.19 11.14
CA PRO A 748 -24.15 3.47 11.32
C PRO A 748 -23.36 2.24 11.79
N ALA A 749 -22.20 2.02 11.17
CA ALA A 749 -21.22 1.02 11.60
C ALA A 749 -20.37 1.54 12.77
N LYS A 750 -19.69 0.66 13.51
CA LYS A 750 -18.79 1.05 14.62
C LYS A 750 -17.78 2.13 14.24
N ARG A 751 -17.17 2.01 13.05
CA ARG A 751 -16.23 2.99 12.48
C ARG A 751 -16.79 4.41 12.40
N PHE A 752 -18.10 4.57 12.21
CA PHE A 752 -18.72 5.90 12.18
C PHE A 752 -18.73 6.54 13.57
N TYR A 753 -18.95 5.77 14.65
CA TYR A 753 -18.87 6.29 16.03
C TYR A 753 -17.45 6.76 16.36
N GLU A 754 -16.43 5.99 15.95
CA GLU A 754 -15.02 6.35 16.11
C GLU A 754 -14.69 7.64 15.33
N SER A 755 -15.14 7.71 14.07
CA SER A 755 -14.91 8.88 13.22
C SER A 755 -15.63 10.12 13.75
N LEU A 756 -16.86 9.96 14.25
CA LEU A 756 -17.65 11.06 14.80
C LEU A 756 -17.04 11.60 16.10
N ALA A 757 -16.45 10.73 16.93
CA ALA A 757 -15.79 11.14 18.17
C ALA A 757 -14.64 12.14 17.95
N LEU A 758 -13.99 12.11 16.78
CA LEU A 758 -12.92 13.06 16.43
C LEU A 758 -13.41 14.51 16.31
N TYR A 759 -14.71 14.71 16.09
CA TYR A 759 -15.32 16.02 15.93
C TYR A 759 -16.07 16.49 17.18
N ALA A 760 -16.15 15.66 18.22
CA ALA A 760 -16.83 15.98 19.47
C ALA A 760 -16.01 16.99 20.29
N THR A 761 -16.58 18.19 20.52
CA THR A 761 -15.95 19.20 21.38
C THR A 761 -16.22 18.97 22.88
N ASP A 762 -17.27 18.22 23.23
CA ASP A 762 -17.54 17.79 24.61
C ASP A 762 -16.84 16.45 24.88
N GLU A 763 -15.96 16.44 25.88
CA GLU A 763 -15.16 15.27 26.24
C GLU A 763 -16.01 14.10 26.75
N ASN A 764 -17.18 14.36 27.36
CA ASN A 764 -18.10 13.30 27.78
C ASN A 764 -18.76 12.62 26.58
N GLU A 765 -19.19 13.41 25.59
CA GLU A 765 -19.77 12.88 24.34
C GLU A 765 -18.73 12.09 23.55
N LYS A 766 -17.50 12.61 23.44
CA LYS A 766 -16.36 11.92 22.81
C LYS A 766 -16.09 10.57 23.45
N ASN A 767 -15.93 10.53 24.77
CA ASN A 767 -15.69 9.28 25.50
C ASN A 767 -16.86 8.31 25.38
N ARG A 768 -18.10 8.81 25.35
CA ARG A 768 -19.29 7.99 25.15
C ARG A 768 -19.30 7.35 23.75
N LEU A 769 -18.98 8.10 22.70
CA LEU A 769 -18.88 7.61 21.33
C LEU A 769 -17.81 6.51 21.21
N LEU A 770 -16.62 6.74 21.76
CA LEU A 770 -15.52 5.77 21.76
C LEU A 770 -15.88 4.50 22.56
N TRP A 771 -16.53 4.65 23.72
CA TRP A 771 -16.99 3.51 24.52
C TRP A 771 -18.03 2.66 23.78
N ILE A 772 -19.00 3.28 23.08
CA ILE A 772 -19.99 2.53 22.28
C ILE A 772 -19.29 1.74 21.16
N ALA A 773 -18.25 2.31 20.55
CA ALA A 773 -17.48 1.64 19.49
C ALA A 773 -16.63 0.47 19.99
N SER A 774 -16.17 0.52 21.25
CA SER A 774 -15.23 -0.44 21.83
C SER A 774 -15.82 -1.85 22.06
N SER A 775 -14.99 -2.76 22.59
CA SER A 775 -15.41 -4.09 23.06
C SER A 775 -16.38 -3.98 24.23
N GLU A 776 -16.12 -3.06 25.16
CA GLU A 776 -16.87 -2.86 26.41
C GLU A 776 -18.29 -2.35 26.12
N GLY A 777 -18.47 -1.47 25.13
CA GLY A 777 -19.79 -0.98 24.70
C GLY A 777 -20.53 -1.88 23.71
N SER A 778 -20.04 -3.10 23.41
CA SER A 778 -20.64 -3.99 22.40
C SER A 778 -22.12 -4.30 22.67
N VAL A 779 -22.52 -4.42 23.95
CA VAL A 779 -23.93 -4.63 24.34
C VAL A 779 -24.79 -3.41 24.00
N GLU A 780 -24.30 -2.21 24.30
CA GLU A 780 -25.00 -0.96 23.95
C GLU A 780 -25.09 -0.77 22.43
N PHE A 781 -24.00 -1.04 21.70
CA PHE A 781 -24.02 -1.01 20.25
C PHE A 781 -25.07 -1.98 19.69
N LYS A 782 -25.14 -3.22 20.17
CA LYS A 782 -26.19 -4.19 19.78
C LYS A 782 -27.60 -3.69 20.11
N ARG A 783 -27.79 -3.02 21.26
CA ARG A 783 -29.07 -2.40 21.61
C ARG A 783 -29.44 -1.30 20.61
N ARG A 784 -28.52 -0.41 20.27
CA ARG A 784 -28.73 0.67 19.28
C ARG A 784 -29.03 0.15 17.88
N VAL A 785 -28.40 -0.96 17.53
CA VAL A 785 -28.71 -1.70 16.31
C VAL A 785 -30.15 -2.23 16.32
N ALA A 786 -30.58 -2.85 17.43
CA ALA A 786 -31.94 -3.35 17.59
C ALA A 786 -32.98 -2.21 17.58
N GLU A 787 -32.63 -1.05 18.14
CA GLU A 787 -33.44 0.18 18.08
C GLU A 787 -33.35 0.90 16.72
N THR A 788 -32.59 0.37 15.76
CA THR A 788 -32.44 0.95 14.41
C THR A 788 -32.03 2.43 14.43
N ILE A 789 -31.09 2.78 15.31
CA ILE A 789 -30.49 4.13 15.37
C ILE A 789 -29.81 4.43 14.04
N THR A 790 -30.02 5.64 13.52
CA THR A 790 -29.51 6.10 12.23
C THR A 790 -28.31 7.04 12.36
N TYR A 791 -27.64 7.38 11.25
CA TYR A 791 -26.60 8.41 11.26
C TYR A 791 -27.16 9.76 11.71
N ALA A 792 -28.33 10.17 11.20
CA ALA A 792 -29.02 11.37 11.64
C ALA A 792 -29.31 11.37 13.15
N ASP A 793 -29.84 10.26 13.69
CA ASP A 793 -30.15 10.15 15.13
C ASP A 793 -28.89 10.36 16.00
N LEU A 794 -27.72 9.86 15.57
CA LEU A 794 -26.47 10.09 16.29
C LEU A 794 -26.01 11.54 16.21
N LEU A 795 -26.16 12.19 15.06
CA LEU A 795 -25.81 13.60 14.90
C LEU A 795 -26.76 14.52 15.69
N TYR A 796 -28.00 14.11 15.93
CA TYR A 796 -28.92 14.78 16.85
C TYR A 796 -28.59 14.51 18.32
N GLU A 797 -28.14 13.30 18.66
CA GLU A 797 -27.79 12.92 20.03
C GLU A 797 -26.48 13.57 20.50
N PHE A 798 -25.44 13.53 19.68
CA PHE A 798 -24.10 14.03 20.01
C PHE A 798 -23.88 15.42 19.39
N THR A 799 -24.53 16.41 19.98
CA THR A 799 -24.59 17.77 19.43
C THR A 799 -23.24 18.49 19.39
N SER A 800 -22.27 18.06 20.21
CA SER A 800 -20.90 18.59 20.17
C SER A 800 -20.07 18.03 19.02
N ALA A 801 -20.50 16.92 18.42
CA ALA A 801 -19.82 16.25 17.32
C ALA A 801 -20.38 16.71 15.97
N ARG A 802 -19.91 17.85 15.47
CA ARG A 802 -20.35 18.45 14.19
C ARG A 802 -19.25 18.48 13.11
N PRO A 803 -19.02 17.37 12.40
CA PRO A 803 -18.17 17.37 11.21
C PRO A 803 -18.67 18.35 10.12
N PRO A 804 -17.76 19.01 9.39
CA PRO A 804 -18.15 19.79 8.20
C PRO A 804 -18.65 18.87 7.08
N VAL A 805 -19.41 19.42 6.12
CA VAL A 805 -20.06 18.63 5.06
C VAL A 805 -19.06 17.86 4.19
N GLU A 806 -17.86 18.40 3.99
CA GLU A 806 -16.76 17.76 3.25
C GLU A 806 -16.29 16.46 3.91
N ASP A 807 -16.37 16.38 5.23
CA ASP A 807 -16.02 15.18 5.99
C ASP A 807 -17.25 14.27 6.14
N LEU A 808 -18.47 14.81 6.33
CA LEU A 808 -19.72 14.02 6.38
C LEU A 808 -19.89 13.11 5.16
N VAL A 809 -19.61 13.63 3.96
CA VAL A 809 -19.71 12.88 2.70
C VAL A 809 -18.74 11.70 2.64
N GLN A 810 -17.65 11.74 3.40
CA GLN A 810 -16.67 10.65 3.45
C GLN A 810 -17.00 9.61 4.54
N ILE A 811 -17.54 10.05 5.67
CA ILE A 811 -17.76 9.16 6.84
C ILE A 811 -19.14 8.49 6.83
N ILE A 812 -20.13 9.04 6.12
CA ILE A 812 -21.45 8.41 5.95
C ILE A 812 -21.43 7.46 4.75
N ALA A 813 -21.97 6.25 4.93
CA ALA A 813 -22.00 5.27 3.86
C ALA A 813 -22.96 5.69 2.72
N PRO A 814 -22.65 5.36 1.46
CA PRO A 814 -23.56 5.64 0.34
C PRO A 814 -24.74 4.66 0.30
N ILE A 815 -25.86 5.11 -0.27
CA ILE A 815 -27.06 4.31 -0.53
C ILE A 815 -26.72 3.21 -1.52
N LYS A 816 -26.96 1.96 -1.10
CA LYS A 816 -26.80 0.77 -1.93
C LYS A 816 -28.09 0.47 -2.70
N PRO A 817 -28.01 -0.08 -3.93
CA PRO A 817 -29.20 -0.48 -4.66
C PRO A 817 -29.92 -1.61 -3.91
N ARG A 818 -31.25 -1.53 -3.86
CA ARG A 818 -32.09 -2.62 -3.34
C ARG A 818 -32.54 -3.49 -4.50
N HIS A 819 -32.17 -4.76 -4.47
CA HIS A 819 -32.57 -5.74 -5.47
C HIS A 819 -34.00 -6.22 -5.23
N TYR A 820 -34.83 -6.15 -6.26
CA TYR A 820 -36.18 -6.70 -6.31
C TYR A 820 -36.26 -7.71 -7.45
N SER A 821 -36.70 -8.94 -7.16
CA SER A 821 -36.91 -9.96 -8.21
C SER A 821 -37.93 -9.43 -9.23
N ILE A 822 -37.59 -9.55 -10.51
CA ILE A 822 -38.44 -9.03 -11.61
C ILE A 822 -39.68 -9.92 -11.75
N ALA A 823 -40.84 -9.28 -11.89
CA ALA A 823 -42.15 -9.93 -11.92
C ALA A 823 -42.74 -10.12 -13.32
N SER A 824 -41.99 -9.78 -14.37
CA SER A 824 -42.39 -9.90 -15.78
C SER A 824 -41.35 -10.59 -16.64
N ALA A 825 -41.78 -11.30 -17.69
CA ALA A 825 -40.90 -11.82 -18.73
C ALA A 825 -40.68 -10.77 -19.84
N GLN A 826 -39.42 -10.44 -20.18
CA GLN A 826 -39.14 -9.44 -21.23
C GLN A 826 -39.60 -9.90 -22.62
N SER A 827 -39.75 -11.21 -22.83
CA SER A 827 -40.31 -11.79 -24.05
C SER A 827 -41.79 -11.42 -24.27
N VAL A 828 -42.54 -11.25 -23.18
CA VAL A 828 -43.95 -10.84 -23.16
C VAL A 828 -44.07 -9.32 -23.10
N HIS A 829 -43.18 -8.70 -22.31
CA HIS A 829 -43.14 -7.28 -22.02
C HIS A 829 -41.83 -6.64 -22.55
N PRO A 830 -41.67 -6.45 -23.88
CA PRO A 830 -40.38 -6.03 -24.46
C PRO A 830 -39.92 -4.64 -24.02
N ASN A 831 -40.88 -3.78 -23.67
CA ASN A 831 -40.65 -2.37 -23.32
C ASN A 831 -41.03 -2.06 -21.87
N SER A 832 -41.33 -3.05 -21.03
CA SER A 832 -41.66 -2.81 -19.62
C SER A 832 -41.04 -3.83 -18.68
N VAL A 833 -40.65 -3.37 -17.49
CA VAL A 833 -40.21 -4.23 -16.38
C VAL A 833 -41.14 -4.04 -15.19
N HIS A 834 -41.60 -5.14 -14.60
CA HIS A 834 -42.59 -5.14 -13.53
C HIS A 834 -41.96 -5.58 -12.22
N LEU A 835 -42.35 -4.97 -11.10
CA LEU A 835 -41.99 -5.42 -9.76
C LEU A 835 -43.24 -5.66 -8.92
N LEU A 836 -43.10 -6.58 -7.96
CA LEU A 836 -44.07 -6.83 -6.91
C LEU A 836 -43.42 -6.51 -5.56
N VAL A 837 -43.93 -5.49 -4.89
CA VAL A 837 -43.27 -4.90 -3.71
C VAL A 837 -44.23 -4.86 -2.54
N VAL A 838 -43.69 -5.06 -1.34
CA VAL A 838 -44.38 -4.84 -0.06
C VAL A 838 -43.69 -3.71 0.68
N THR A 839 -44.45 -2.75 1.23
CA THR A 839 -43.86 -1.75 2.11
C THR A 839 -43.36 -2.39 3.40
N VAL A 840 -42.19 -1.95 3.85
CA VAL A 840 -41.62 -2.37 5.12
C VAL A 840 -41.76 -1.23 6.10
N GLU A 841 -42.55 -1.46 7.14
CA GLU A 841 -42.79 -0.50 8.23
C GLU A 841 -42.72 -1.28 9.54
N TRP A 842 -42.02 -0.73 10.53
CA TRP A 842 -41.92 -1.34 11.85
C TRP A 842 -41.85 -0.27 12.93
N GLU A 843 -42.13 -0.67 14.15
CA GLU A 843 -42.00 0.15 15.34
C GLU A 843 -40.85 -0.40 16.17
N THR A 844 -39.93 0.47 16.61
CA THR A 844 -38.82 0.04 17.49
C THR A 844 -39.35 -0.25 18.90
N SER A 845 -38.56 -0.91 19.75
CA SER A 845 -38.95 -1.14 21.15
C SER A 845 -39.18 0.16 21.93
N ALA A 846 -38.55 1.27 21.50
CA ALA A 846 -38.83 2.61 22.02
C ALA A 846 -40.10 3.29 21.44
N GLY A 847 -40.89 2.61 20.61
CA GLY A 847 -42.13 3.16 20.03
C GLY A 847 -41.92 4.06 18.79
N LYS A 848 -40.69 4.14 18.26
CA LYS A 848 -40.40 4.98 17.09
C LYS A 848 -40.79 4.24 15.81
N LYS A 849 -41.61 4.86 14.97
CA LYS A 849 -41.94 4.32 13.64
C LYS A 849 -40.75 4.45 12.69
N ARG A 850 -40.48 3.38 11.93
CA ARG A 850 -39.40 3.28 10.96
C ARG A 850 -39.91 2.66 9.67
N PHE A 851 -39.23 3.01 8.58
CA PHE A 851 -39.65 2.68 7.23
C PHE A 851 -38.48 2.11 6.44
N GLY A 852 -38.77 1.14 5.56
CA GLY A 852 -37.83 0.68 4.57
C GLY A 852 -37.64 1.77 3.51
N GLN A 853 -36.46 2.38 3.47
CA GLN A 853 -36.11 3.52 2.60
C GLN A 853 -36.57 3.31 1.15
N CYS A 854 -36.06 2.26 0.48
CA CYS A 854 -36.38 2.02 -0.93
C CYS A 854 -37.86 1.66 -1.15
N THR A 855 -38.51 0.94 -0.23
CA THR A 855 -39.94 0.62 -0.36
C THR A 855 -40.85 1.83 -0.15
N ARG A 856 -40.47 2.76 0.73
CA ARG A 856 -41.17 4.04 0.93
C ARG A 856 -40.98 4.96 -0.26
N TYR A 857 -39.78 4.98 -0.84
CA TYR A 857 -39.50 5.68 -2.08
C TYR A 857 -40.39 5.16 -3.22
N LEU A 858 -40.38 3.85 -3.49
CA LEU A 858 -41.16 3.24 -4.57
C LEU A 858 -42.67 3.41 -4.40
N SER A 859 -43.19 3.27 -3.17
CA SER A 859 -44.63 3.38 -2.92
C SER A 859 -45.17 4.81 -3.12
N GLY A 860 -44.30 5.82 -3.01
CA GLY A 860 -44.63 7.23 -3.25
C GLY A 860 -44.48 7.70 -4.70
N LEU A 861 -43.95 6.86 -5.61
CA LEU A 861 -43.73 7.25 -6.99
C LEU A 861 -45.05 7.38 -7.77
N LYS A 862 -45.14 8.45 -8.56
CA LYS A 862 -46.25 8.69 -9.49
C LYS A 862 -45.86 8.25 -10.90
N VAL A 863 -46.86 7.94 -11.73
CA VAL A 863 -46.66 7.71 -13.17
C VAL A 863 -45.90 8.89 -13.78
N GLY A 864 -44.89 8.61 -14.59
CA GLY A 864 -43.96 9.59 -15.17
C GLY A 864 -42.70 9.86 -14.34
N SER A 865 -42.58 9.34 -13.11
CA SER A 865 -41.37 9.50 -12.30
C SER A 865 -40.20 8.70 -12.86
N GLN A 866 -39.01 9.28 -12.88
CA GLN A 866 -37.79 8.61 -13.32
C GLN A 866 -37.06 7.93 -12.16
N VAL A 867 -36.54 6.74 -12.41
CA VAL A 867 -35.82 5.91 -11.42
C VAL A 867 -34.53 5.40 -12.03
N VAL A 868 -33.45 5.46 -11.23
CA VAL A 868 -32.16 4.87 -11.60
C VAL A 868 -32.15 3.41 -11.16
N VAL A 869 -31.78 2.53 -12.08
CA VAL A 869 -31.73 1.08 -11.84
C VAL A 869 -30.46 0.45 -12.39
N SER A 870 -30.12 -0.73 -11.86
CA SER A 870 -29.16 -1.68 -12.44
C SER A 870 -29.80 -3.07 -12.54
N ILE A 871 -29.15 -3.98 -13.28
CA ILE A 871 -29.56 -5.38 -13.37
C ILE A 871 -28.57 -6.24 -12.60
N LYS A 872 -29.11 -7.10 -11.72
CA LYS A 872 -28.33 -8.09 -10.99
C LYS A 872 -28.62 -9.50 -11.52
N PRO A 873 -27.60 -10.21 -12.01
CA PRO A 873 -27.75 -11.59 -12.42
C PRO A 873 -28.22 -12.49 -11.26
N SER A 874 -29.10 -13.44 -11.56
CA SER A 874 -29.57 -14.46 -10.63
C SER A 874 -29.33 -15.87 -11.17
N VAL A 875 -29.26 -16.82 -10.24
CA VAL A 875 -29.26 -18.26 -10.53
C VAL A 875 -30.68 -18.79 -10.78
N MET A 876 -31.72 -18.01 -10.49
CA MET A 876 -33.12 -18.38 -10.69
C MET A 876 -33.51 -18.34 -12.18
N LYS A 877 -33.08 -19.33 -12.96
CA LYS A 877 -33.41 -19.47 -14.40
C LYS A 877 -34.37 -20.61 -14.64
N LEU A 878 -35.06 -20.63 -15.78
CA LEU A 878 -35.85 -21.79 -16.18
C LEU A 878 -34.94 -22.99 -16.54
N PRO A 879 -35.45 -24.24 -16.44
CA PRO A 879 -34.72 -25.42 -16.88
C PRO A 879 -34.25 -25.33 -18.34
N PRO A 880 -33.13 -25.97 -18.71
CA PRO A 880 -32.59 -25.91 -20.07
C PRO A 880 -33.51 -26.55 -21.11
N ARG A 881 -34.33 -27.55 -20.72
CA ARG A 881 -35.35 -28.14 -21.59
C ARG A 881 -36.73 -27.65 -21.20
N ASP A 882 -37.49 -27.23 -22.21
CA ASP A 882 -38.87 -26.78 -21.99
C ASP A 882 -39.78 -27.90 -21.45
N THR A 883 -39.50 -29.16 -21.69
CA THR A 883 -40.36 -30.26 -21.20
C THR A 883 -40.13 -30.61 -19.72
N GLN A 884 -39.10 -30.06 -19.06
CA GLN A 884 -38.83 -30.40 -17.66
C GLN A 884 -39.83 -29.76 -16.68
N PRO A 885 -40.24 -30.47 -15.62
CA PRO A 885 -41.12 -29.92 -14.58
C PRO A 885 -40.50 -28.73 -13.85
N VAL A 886 -41.35 -27.75 -13.53
CA VAL A 886 -40.97 -26.54 -12.76
C VAL A 886 -41.82 -26.49 -11.49
N ILE A 887 -41.18 -26.62 -10.32
CA ILE A 887 -41.85 -26.61 -9.02
C ILE A 887 -41.46 -25.32 -8.29
N MET A 888 -42.45 -24.49 -8.01
CA MET A 888 -42.27 -23.14 -7.47
C MET A 888 -42.95 -23.01 -6.11
N ALA A 889 -42.24 -22.50 -5.11
CA ALA A 889 -42.76 -22.21 -3.78
C ALA A 889 -42.65 -20.70 -3.49
N GLY A 890 -43.74 -19.98 -3.72
CA GLY A 890 -43.81 -18.51 -3.59
C GLY A 890 -44.59 -18.07 -2.36
N LEU A 891 -43.95 -17.29 -1.50
CA LEU A 891 -44.57 -16.75 -0.28
C LEU A 891 -44.75 -15.24 -0.36
N GLY A 892 -46.00 -14.78 -0.38
CA GLY A 892 -46.33 -13.35 -0.52
C GLY A 892 -45.68 -12.75 -1.77
N THR A 893 -44.84 -11.71 -1.59
CA THR A 893 -44.12 -11.07 -2.71
C THR A 893 -43.04 -11.96 -3.35
N GLY A 894 -42.69 -13.10 -2.75
CA GLY A 894 -41.87 -14.14 -3.39
C GLY A 894 -42.53 -14.77 -4.62
N MET A 895 -43.77 -14.39 -4.93
CA MET A 895 -44.45 -14.70 -6.19
C MET A 895 -43.85 -14.00 -7.41
N ALA A 896 -43.09 -12.91 -7.24
CA ALA A 896 -42.56 -12.10 -8.32
C ALA A 896 -41.85 -12.91 -9.43
N PRO A 897 -40.75 -13.65 -9.15
CA PRO A 897 -40.05 -14.39 -10.20
C PRO A 897 -40.91 -15.49 -10.84
N PHE A 898 -41.85 -16.05 -10.08
CA PHE A 898 -42.72 -17.13 -10.56
C PHE A 898 -43.79 -16.62 -11.52
N ARG A 899 -44.28 -15.38 -11.35
CA ARG A 899 -45.12 -14.73 -12.36
C ARG A 899 -44.39 -14.63 -13.70
N ALA A 900 -43.13 -14.17 -13.68
CA ALA A 900 -42.30 -14.10 -14.89
C ALA A 900 -42.06 -15.48 -15.52
N PHE A 901 -41.84 -16.53 -14.71
CA PHE A 901 -41.68 -17.90 -15.23
C PHE A 901 -42.96 -18.41 -15.90
N ILE A 902 -44.12 -18.15 -15.31
CA ILE A 902 -45.42 -18.56 -15.88
C ILE A 902 -45.68 -17.81 -17.19
N GLU A 903 -45.45 -16.49 -17.22
CA GLU A 903 -45.58 -15.67 -18.44
C GLU A 903 -44.68 -16.17 -19.58
N GLU A 904 -43.42 -16.48 -19.29
CA GLU A 904 -42.50 -17.04 -20.29
C GLU A 904 -43.01 -18.38 -20.84
N ARG A 905 -43.48 -19.27 -19.96
CA ARG A 905 -43.98 -20.59 -20.36
C ARG A 905 -45.27 -20.48 -21.18
N ALA A 906 -46.15 -19.56 -20.81
CA ALA A 906 -47.33 -19.21 -21.60
C ALA A 906 -46.92 -18.72 -22.99
N TYR A 907 -45.94 -17.82 -23.07
CA TYR A 907 -45.42 -17.29 -24.33
C TYR A 907 -44.83 -18.40 -25.22
N ARG A 908 -43.99 -19.28 -24.68
CA ARG A 908 -43.43 -20.42 -25.42
C ARG A 908 -44.51 -21.36 -25.94
N LYS A 909 -45.51 -21.69 -25.10
CA LYS A 909 -46.67 -22.49 -25.50
C LYS A 909 -47.46 -21.82 -26.62
N SER A 910 -47.64 -20.50 -26.58
CA SER A 910 -48.30 -19.73 -27.65
C SER A 910 -47.55 -19.75 -28.98
N LYS A 911 -46.22 -19.98 -28.96
CA LYS A 911 -45.37 -20.18 -30.13
C LYS A 911 -45.33 -21.62 -30.63
N GLY A 912 -46.11 -22.52 -30.03
CA GLY A 912 -46.16 -23.94 -30.38
C GLY A 912 -45.02 -24.77 -29.81
N ILE A 913 -44.26 -24.25 -28.83
CA ILE A 913 -43.23 -25.01 -28.11
C ILE A 913 -43.92 -25.84 -27.03
N GLU A 914 -43.63 -27.13 -26.98
CA GLU A 914 -44.12 -28.02 -25.93
C GLU A 914 -43.47 -27.67 -24.58
N VAL A 915 -44.29 -27.47 -23.54
CA VAL A 915 -43.83 -27.08 -22.20
C VAL A 915 -44.23 -28.14 -21.16
N GLY A 916 -43.32 -28.42 -20.24
CA GLY A 916 -43.51 -29.37 -19.14
C GLY A 916 -44.45 -28.84 -18.04
N PRO A 917 -44.80 -29.70 -17.07
CA PRO A 917 -45.75 -29.34 -16.03
C PRO A 917 -45.19 -28.28 -15.08
N MET A 918 -46.05 -27.35 -14.66
CA MET A 918 -45.71 -26.32 -13.67
C MET A 918 -46.54 -26.50 -12.40
N ILE A 919 -45.87 -26.50 -11.26
CA ILE A 919 -46.51 -26.55 -9.94
C ILE A 919 -46.20 -25.25 -9.21
N LEU A 920 -47.23 -24.60 -8.68
CA LEU A 920 -47.09 -23.44 -7.82
C LEU A 920 -47.68 -23.72 -6.44
N TYR A 921 -46.82 -23.77 -5.43
CA TYR A 921 -47.20 -23.67 -4.02
C TYR A 921 -47.19 -22.20 -3.62
N PHE A 922 -48.39 -21.60 -3.52
CA PHE A 922 -48.56 -20.21 -3.12
C PHE A 922 -49.03 -20.10 -1.67
N GLY A 923 -48.28 -19.36 -0.86
CA GLY A 923 -48.60 -19.13 0.56
C GLY A 923 -48.81 -17.66 0.89
N SER A 924 -49.90 -17.35 1.60
CA SER A 924 -50.16 -16.00 2.14
C SER A 924 -50.98 -16.04 3.44
N ARG A 925 -51.29 -14.87 4.00
CA ARG A 925 -52.07 -14.77 5.23
C ARG A 925 -53.53 -15.13 5.01
N ASN A 926 -54.19 -14.44 4.07
CA ASN A 926 -55.62 -14.55 3.81
C ASN A 926 -55.89 -14.52 2.31
N ARG A 927 -56.85 -15.34 1.83
CA ARG A 927 -57.21 -15.36 0.41
C ARG A 927 -57.80 -14.03 -0.06
N SER A 928 -58.71 -13.44 0.72
CA SER A 928 -59.41 -12.20 0.33
C SER A 928 -58.52 -10.95 0.34
N MET A 929 -57.38 -10.99 1.04
CA MET A 929 -56.53 -9.81 1.25
C MET A 929 -55.17 -9.92 0.55
N GLU A 930 -54.59 -11.11 0.43
CA GLU A 930 -53.20 -11.31 -0.06
C GLU A 930 -53.09 -12.38 -1.16
N TYR A 931 -54.17 -12.75 -1.84
CA TYR A 931 -54.07 -13.64 -3.00
C TYR A 931 -53.62 -12.86 -4.26
N LEU A 932 -52.32 -12.56 -4.30
CA LEU A 932 -51.68 -11.76 -5.34
C LEU A 932 -51.83 -12.41 -6.71
N TYR A 933 -52.33 -11.65 -7.69
CA TYR A 933 -52.61 -12.13 -9.06
C TYR A 933 -53.56 -13.34 -9.13
N GLY A 934 -54.46 -13.50 -8.15
CA GLY A 934 -55.33 -14.68 -8.08
C GLY A 934 -56.12 -14.95 -9.37
N GLU A 935 -56.71 -13.92 -9.98
CA GLU A 935 -57.46 -14.07 -11.25
C GLU A 935 -56.57 -14.59 -12.38
N GLU A 936 -55.35 -14.07 -12.51
CA GLU A 936 -54.36 -14.49 -13.52
C GLU A 936 -53.92 -15.94 -13.28
N LEU A 937 -53.64 -16.32 -12.03
CA LEU A 937 -53.18 -17.68 -11.69
C LEU A 937 -54.26 -18.74 -11.89
N GLU A 938 -55.51 -18.44 -11.52
CA GLU A 938 -56.64 -19.35 -11.73
C GLU A 938 -56.95 -19.54 -13.23
N ALA A 939 -56.75 -18.50 -14.05
CA ALA A 939 -56.85 -18.59 -15.51
C ALA A 939 -55.79 -19.54 -16.08
N TYR A 940 -54.51 -19.37 -15.73
CA TYR A 940 -53.44 -20.27 -16.17
C TYR A 940 -53.62 -21.72 -15.68
N HIS A 941 -54.25 -21.91 -14.51
CA HIS A 941 -54.58 -23.25 -14.02
C HIS A 941 -55.71 -23.89 -14.85
N THR A 942 -56.76 -23.13 -15.16
CA THR A 942 -57.89 -23.58 -15.98
C THR A 942 -57.44 -23.94 -17.42
N GLU A 943 -56.49 -23.20 -17.97
CA GLU A 943 -55.87 -23.47 -19.28
C GLU A 943 -54.86 -24.63 -19.28
N GLY A 944 -54.60 -25.22 -18.10
CA GLY A 944 -53.69 -26.35 -17.92
C GLY A 944 -52.20 -26.00 -18.10
N LEU A 945 -51.82 -24.72 -18.09
CA LEU A 945 -50.41 -24.31 -18.05
C LEU A 945 -49.83 -24.54 -16.65
N LEU A 946 -50.50 -24.01 -15.62
CA LEU A 946 -50.24 -24.37 -14.23
C LEU A 946 -50.92 -25.70 -13.95
N THR A 947 -50.19 -26.79 -14.06
CA THR A 947 -50.70 -28.15 -13.86
C THR A 947 -51.26 -28.34 -12.45
N TYR A 948 -50.59 -27.77 -11.45
CA TYR A 948 -51.06 -27.80 -10.07
C TYR A 948 -50.90 -26.43 -9.41
N LEU A 949 -52.02 -25.90 -8.92
CA LEU A 949 -52.06 -24.68 -8.11
C LEU A 949 -52.41 -25.06 -6.66
N ARG A 950 -51.43 -24.94 -5.77
CA ARG A 950 -51.53 -25.34 -4.36
C ARG A 950 -51.53 -24.12 -3.47
N LEU A 951 -52.71 -23.75 -3.01
CA LEU A 951 -52.94 -22.53 -2.23
C LEU A 951 -52.94 -22.85 -0.73
N ALA A 952 -52.19 -22.07 0.04
CA ALA A 952 -52.11 -22.16 1.49
C ALA A 952 -52.36 -20.78 2.13
N PHE A 953 -53.46 -20.66 2.87
CA PHE A 953 -53.84 -19.45 3.61
C PHE A 953 -53.79 -19.74 5.10
N SER A 954 -52.95 -18.99 5.82
CA SER A 954 -52.64 -19.29 7.22
C SER A 954 -53.63 -18.72 8.24
N ARG A 955 -54.53 -17.82 7.83
CA ARG A 955 -55.46 -17.09 8.71
C ARG A 955 -56.94 -17.20 8.31
N ASP A 956 -57.29 -17.98 7.29
CA ASP A 956 -58.68 -18.14 6.84
C ASP A 956 -59.46 -19.16 7.69
N GLN A 957 -58.77 -19.93 8.54
CA GLN A 957 -59.34 -20.97 9.39
C GLN A 957 -58.58 -21.08 10.74
N PRO A 958 -59.12 -21.75 11.77
CA PRO A 958 -58.52 -21.79 13.11
C PRO A 958 -57.14 -22.47 13.20
N HIS A 959 -56.84 -23.42 12.31
CA HIS A 959 -55.56 -24.10 12.24
C HIS A 959 -54.71 -23.55 11.08
N LYS A 960 -53.41 -23.37 11.32
CA LYS A 960 -52.50 -22.77 10.33
C LYS A 960 -52.21 -23.75 9.19
N VAL A 961 -52.54 -23.35 7.96
CA VAL A 961 -52.18 -24.09 6.74
C VAL A 961 -51.06 -23.33 6.02
N TYR A 962 -49.93 -24.01 5.81
CA TYR A 962 -48.76 -23.48 5.11
C TYR A 962 -48.39 -24.36 3.91
N ILE A 963 -47.50 -23.86 3.05
CA ILE A 963 -47.10 -24.55 1.82
C ILE A 963 -46.50 -25.93 2.08
N GLN A 964 -45.74 -26.12 3.16
CA GLN A 964 -45.16 -27.42 3.52
C GLN A 964 -46.22 -28.48 3.83
N HIS A 965 -47.43 -28.07 4.28
CA HIS A 965 -48.53 -29.02 4.49
C HIS A 965 -49.05 -29.52 3.15
N LYS A 966 -49.22 -28.61 2.17
CA LYS A 966 -49.61 -28.98 0.81
C LYS A 966 -48.55 -29.82 0.10
N MET A 967 -47.26 -29.50 0.29
CA MET A 967 -46.17 -30.31 -0.24
C MET A 967 -46.14 -31.72 0.34
N LYS A 968 -46.51 -31.90 1.62
CA LYS A 968 -46.66 -33.23 2.22
C LYS A 968 -47.84 -34.01 1.62
N ASP A 969 -48.96 -33.34 1.34
CA ASP A 969 -50.09 -33.95 0.62
C ASP A 969 -49.69 -34.42 -0.79
N ASP A 970 -48.75 -33.71 -1.44
CA ASP A 970 -48.24 -33.97 -2.79
C ASP A 970 -46.93 -34.80 -2.80
N ALA A 971 -46.69 -35.64 -1.79
CA ALA A 971 -45.43 -36.39 -1.65
C ALA A 971 -45.08 -37.25 -2.89
N GLU A 972 -46.04 -37.98 -3.45
CA GLU A 972 -45.83 -38.81 -4.65
C GLU A 972 -45.44 -37.97 -5.87
N LEU A 973 -46.06 -36.81 -6.03
CA LEU A 973 -45.82 -35.87 -7.11
C LEU A 973 -44.41 -35.28 -7.03
N LEU A 974 -44.00 -34.85 -5.84
CA LEU A 974 -42.67 -34.29 -5.59
C LEU A 974 -41.57 -35.34 -5.83
N HIS A 975 -41.80 -36.58 -5.38
CA HIS A 975 -40.89 -37.69 -5.65
C HIS A 975 -40.73 -37.94 -7.17
N GLN A 976 -41.85 -38.04 -7.89
CA GLN A 976 -41.83 -38.26 -9.34
C GLN A 976 -41.09 -37.13 -10.07
N TYR A 977 -41.48 -35.88 -9.87
CA TYR A 977 -40.94 -34.79 -10.66
C TYR A 977 -39.49 -34.43 -10.31
N LEU A 978 -39.07 -34.55 -9.05
CA LEU A 978 -37.70 -34.20 -8.68
C LEU A 978 -36.70 -35.32 -8.96
N LEU A 979 -37.07 -36.60 -8.75
CA LEU A 979 -36.12 -37.71 -8.90
C LEU A 979 -36.23 -38.45 -10.25
N LYS A 980 -37.41 -38.55 -10.85
CA LYS A 980 -37.60 -39.28 -12.12
C LYS A 980 -37.61 -38.38 -13.34
N ASP A 981 -38.38 -37.29 -13.30
CA ASP A 981 -38.62 -36.44 -14.48
C ASP A 981 -37.63 -35.26 -14.58
N GLU A 982 -36.57 -35.29 -13.77
CA GLU A 982 -35.49 -34.30 -13.75
C GLU A 982 -35.95 -32.84 -13.57
N GLY A 983 -37.02 -32.61 -12.82
CA GLY A 983 -37.61 -31.29 -12.55
C GLY A 983 -36.76 -30.39 -11.65
N TRP A 984 -37.09 -29.10 -11.63
CA TRP A 984 -36.37 -28.08 -10.86
C TRP A 984 -37.27 -27.52 -9.77
N PHE A 985 -36.70 -27.32 -8.58
CA PHE A 985 -37.36 -26.73 -7.42
C PHE A 985 -36.83 -25.33 -7.15
N TYR A 986 -37.75 -24.39 -6.96
CA TYR A 986 -37.47 -23.01 -6.61
C TYR A 986 -38.27 -22.59 -5.39
N LEU A 987 -37.64 -21.87 -4.48
CA LEU A 987 -38.34 -21.20 -3.39
C LEU A 987 -37.91 -19.75 -3.30
N CYS A 988 -38.91 -18.86 -3.23
CA CYS A 988 -38.70 -17.43 -3.06
C CYS A 988 -39.61 -16.89 -1.94
N GLY A 989 -39.02 -16.18 -0.98
CA GLY A 989 -39.75 -15.68 0.19
C GLY A 989 -38.88 -15.50 1.43
N PRO A 990 -39.47 -15.45 2.64
CA PRO A 990 -38.71 -15.32 3.88
C PRO A 990 -37.91 -16.59 4.21
N THR A 991 -36.91 -16.47 5.08
CA THR A 991 -36.02 -17.59 5.49
C THR A 991 -36.65 -18.62 6.44
N TRP A 992 -37.64 -18.25 7.26
CA TRP A 992 -38.22 -19.13 8.28
C TRP A 992 -38.85 -20.47 7.80
N PRO A 993 -39.43 -20.61 6.59
CA PRO A 993 -40.05 -21.86 6.13
C PRO A 993 -39.07 -22.80 5.44
N VAL A 994 -37.80 -22.41 5.24
CA VAL A 994 -36.81 -23.21 4.52
C VAL A 994 -36.60 -24.60 5.15
N PRO A 995 -36.46 -24.74 6.50
CA PRO A 995 -36.32 -26.06 7.12
C PRO A 995 -37.55 -26.95 6.87
N ASP A 996 -38.75 -26.40 7.04
CA ASP A 996 -40.01 -27.16 6.87
C ASP A 996 -40.23 -27.62 5.43
N VAL A 997 -39.86 -26.79 4.46
CA VAL A 997 -39.93 -27.13 3.03
C VAL A 997 -38.92 -28.20 2.67
N LYS A 998 -37.69 -28.09 3.19
CA LYS A 998 -36.66 -29.12 3.05
C LYS A 998 -37.17 -30.46 3.60
N ASP A 999 -37.75 -30.44 4.79
CA ASP A 999 -38.28 -31.62 5.45
C ASP A 999 -39.46 -32.23 4.66
N ALA A 1000 -40.33 -31.41 4.07
CA ALA A 1000 -41.41 -31.89 3.20
C ALA A 1000 -40.86 -32.63 1.96
N ILE A 1001 -39.83 -32.08 1.31
CA ILE A 1001 -39.20 -32.73 0.14
C ILE A 1001 -38.49 -34.01 0.55
N VAL A 1002 -37.67 -34.00 1.62
CA VAL A 1002 -36.97 -35.21 2.08
C VAL A 1002 -37.99 -36.29 2.50
N SER A 1003 -39.07 -35.91 3.18
CA SER A 1003 -40.14 -36.84 3.55
C SER A 1003 -40.83 -37.44 2.33
N SER A 1004 -40.97 -36.68 1.24
CA SER A 1004 -41.54 -37.18 -0.02
C SER A 1004 -40.66 -38.29 -0.64
N PHE A 1005 -39.34 -38.15 -0.55
CA PHE A 1005 -38.38 -39.12 -1.07
C PHE A 1005 -38.37 -40.42 -0.25
N VAL A 1006 -38.61 -40.32 1.06
CA VAL A 1006 -38.70 -41.49 1.95
C VAL A 1006 -40.04 -42.21 1.77
N SER A 1007 -41.15 -41.47 1.85
CA SER A 1007 -42.50 -42.06 1.87
C SER A 1007 -42.97 -42.58 0.51
N ALA A 1008 -42.63 -41.90 -0.59
CA ALA A 1008 -43.05 -42.30 -1.93
C ALA A 1008 -41.93 -42.95 -2.77
N GLY A 1009 -40.67 -42.77 -2.37
CA GLY A 1009 -39.50 -43.28 -3.10
C GLY A 1009 -38.79 -44.47 -2.46
N GLU A 1010 -39.25 -44.94 -1.30
CA GLU A 1010 -38.64 -46.03 -0.50
C GLU A 1010 -37.16 -45.79 -0.14
N LEU A 1011 -36.68 -44.54 -0.19
CA LEU A 1011 -35.31 -44.20 0.18
C LEU A 1011 -35.13 -44.18 1.70
N SER A 1012 -33.95 -44.55 2.18
CA SER A 1012 -33.58 -44.29 3.58
C SER A 1012 -33.48 -42.77 3.83
N LEU A 1013 -33.64 -42.33 5.08
CA LEU A 1013 -33.55 -40.90 5.43
C LEU A 1013 -32.18 -40.29 5.07
N GLY A 1014 -31.11 -41.10 5.16
CA GLY A 1014 -29.77 -40.70 4.72
C GLY A 1014 -29.68 -40.51 3.21
N ASP A 1015 -30.20 -41.47 2.44
CA ASP A 1015 -30.17 -41.42 0.97
C ASP A 1015 -31.07 -40.31 0.41
N ALA A 1016 -32.24 -40.07 1.03
CA ALA A 1016 -33.13 -38.97 0.69
C ALA A 1016 -32.47 -37.60 0.90
N SER A 1017 -31.72 -37.44 2.00
CA SER A 1017 -30.95 -36.21 2.26
C SER A 1017 -29.80 -36.03 1.27
N ALA A 1018 -29.11 -37.12 0.91
CA ALA A 1018 -28.06 -37.12 -0.10
C ALA A 1018 -28.60 -36.78 -1.50
N ALA A 1019 -29.78 -37.29 -1.86
CA ALA A 1019 -30.45 -36.99 -3.11
C ALA A 1019 -30.80 -35.50 -3.24
N LEU A 1020 -31.31 -34.87 -2.16
CA LEU A 1020 -31.57 -33.43 -2.15
C LEU A 1020 -30.28 -32.61 -2.28
N ASN A 1021 -29.20 -33.02 -1.60
CA ASN A 1021 -27.89 -32.37 -1.75
C ASN A 1021 -27.38 -32.49 -3.19
N LYS A 1022 -27.55 -33.65 -3.84
CA LYS A 1022 -27.22 -33.83 -5.26
C LYS A 1022 -28.02 -32.90 -6.16
N LEU A 1023 -29.30 -32.67 -5.87
CA LEU A 1023 -30.11 -31.68 -6.61
C LEU A 1023 -29.58 -30.25 -6.44
N LYS A 1024 -29.07 -29.91 -5.25
CA LYS A 1024 -28.41 -28.63 -4.99
C LYS A 1024 -27.11 -28.49 -5.79
N ASP A 1025 -26.29 -29.54 -5.84
CA ASP A 1025 -25.03 -29.56 -6.61
C ASP A 1025 -25.27 -29.47 -8.13
N LEU A 1026 -26.40 -30.01 -8.59
CA LEU A 1026 -26.86 -29.90 -9.98
C LEU A 1026 -27.60 -28.59 -10.28
N GLU A 1027 -27.65 -27.65 -9.32
CA GLU A 1027 -28.38 -26.37 -9.42
C GLU A 1027 -29.89 -26.52 -9.69
N ARG A 1028 -30.48 -27.67 -9.36
CA ARG A 1028 -31.91 -27.97 -9.52
C ARG A 1028 -32.75 -27.70 -8.27
N TYR A 1029 -32.11 -27.32 -7.16
CA TYR A 1029 -32.74 -26.90 -5.92
C TYR A 1029 -32.25 -25.49 -5.57
N ILE A 1030 -33.03 -24.47 -5.94
CA ILE A 1030 -32.65 -23.06 -5.87
C ILE A 1030 -33.50 -22.33 -4.83
N LEU A 1031 -32.83 -21.62 -3.91
CA LEU A 1031 -33.47 -20.84 -2.86
C LEU A 1031 -33.05 -19.37 -2.98
N GLU A 1032 -34.01 -18.47 -3.13
CA GLU A 1032 -33.79 -17.03 -3.10
C GLU A 1032 -34.63 -16.43 -1.96
N VAL A 1033 -34.03 -16.46 -0.76
CA VAL A 1033 -34.71 -16.10 0.50
C VAL A 1033 -34.12 -14.86 1.15
N TYR A 1034 -34.99 -14.08 1.79
CA TYR A 1034 -34.70 -12.77 2.34
C TYR A 1034 -35.01 -12.65 3.84
#